data_AF-A0A920QWN1-F1
#
_entry.id   AF-A0A920QWN1-F1
#
_cell.length_a   1.000
_cell.length_b   1.000
_cell.length_c   1.000
_cell.angle_alpha   90.00
_cell.angle_beta   90.00
_cell.angle_gamma   90.00
#
_symmetry.space_group_name_H-M   'P 1'
#
loop_
_entity.id
_entity.type
_entity.pdbx_description
1 polymer ?
#
loop_
_entity_poly.entity_id
_entity_poly.type
_entity_poly.pdbx_seq_one_letter_code
_entity_poly.pdbx_strand_id
1 'polypeptide(L)'
;MGTRQAFPTELMSGARLFLALSLGAIALALMVYPLRTLRRTRGISDIEKRAPDFDGRIETYDKLAVQSEEGAGKPSPFLGLLAEDALNLARRIPVSLKVPNWEISAPAALAVIALGALVWFAAVGPDNWRYGVRHLWAGWVLSDTLPPQRVVVNPGDGAVRLGGDLFIDARAEGFDPAEAEVFALFEGSEDWESAPMLTGEGDDFEFTFFAVREPLRYYVVSAGVHSPEYSIEVVALPRVRNVKLTYHYPRWTQLETDITDPGGDISAVAGTQVEVEVTTDQPLNGAELMVNGEVLAMTTAGAVATATLEVEEDGEYFVSTFFNEDPVRLTDDYFIDVVPDNKPVVNVIRPGRDWKASNIEEVSVRIEATDDLGLDQLDLHYSINGGEWSAISLDVDGAYTLSEEVLYLEELGKTVGASNLLDLLMENEQSAEPETEAVVSSLEPGDLISYYAEARDRDTSERTDLFFLEVQPFDRSYSQSMQGGGGGGGGGGQQQDEISQRQKEILLATWNLIREQGEQTGFQDEQQLADNAQMLSELQRTLAEQARTLANRTRARQLTSVDEQIQTFVESLESAAEAMIPAADRLVDLEFDQAVPSEQEALQHLLKAEAVFTDIQVSFQQGGGGGGGGGFAGRDLAELFELEMDLEKNQYETESPASFDRVPRRKLTKPLPSSRSLRAGRKASPGRPIDNNP
;
A
#
# COMPACT_ATOMS: atom_id res chain seq x y z
N MET A 1 -3.97 -20.16 -60.80
CA MET A 1 -2.60 -19.69 -60.50
C MET A 1 -2.40 -18.35 -61.18
N GLY A 2 -2.58 -17.26 -60.45
CA GLY A 2 -2.21 -15.93 -60.93
C GLY A 2 -0.73 -15.73 -60.65
N THR A 3 0.13 -15.74 -61.67
CA THR A 3 1.52 -15.32 -61.46
C THR A 3 1.52 -13.79 -61.42
N ARG A 4 1.79 -13.17 -60.27
CA ARG A 4 2.05 -11.73 -60.20
C ARG A 4 3.31 -11.44 -61.01
N GLN A 5 3.17 -10.72 -62.12
CA GLN A 5 4.32 -10.21 -62.84
C GLN A 5 5.01 -9.19 -61.93
N ALA A 6 6.24 -9.47 -61.51
CA ALA A 6 6.98 -8.60 -60.59
C ALA A 6 7.25 -7.18 -61.16
N PHE A 7 7.06 -6.96 -62.47
CA PHE A 7 7.17 -5.65 -63.11
C PHE A 7 6.01 -5.42 -64.10
N PRO A 8 5.41 -4.21 -64.13
CA PRO A 8 4.43 -3.85 -65.14
C PRO A 8 5.02 -3.95 -66.55
N THR A 9 4.23 -4.46 -67.50
CA THR A 9 4.62 -4.59 -68.92
C THR A 9 5.01 -3.24 -69.53
N GLU A 10 4.31 -2.16 -69.17
CA GLU A 10 4.61 -0.80 -69.63
C GLU A 10 5.98 -0.32 -69.16
N LEU A 11 6.29 -0.52 -67.88
CA LEU A 11 7.57 -0.12 -67.29
C LEU A 11 8.73 -0.92 -67.91
N MET A 12 8.52 -2.22 -68.13
CA MET A 12 9.55 -3.07 -68.73
C MET A 12 9.77 -2.74 -70.22
N SER A 13 8.71 -2.37 -70.94
CA SER A 13 8.83 -1.92 -72.33
C SER A 13 9.54 -0.57 -72.45
N GLY A 14 9.27 0.37 -71.54
CA GLY A 14 10.00 1.64 -71.42
C GLY A 14 11.48 1.45 -71.07
N ALA A 15 11.79 0.58 -70.10
CA ALA A 15 13.16 0.26 -69.73
C ALA A 15 13.94 -0.38 -70.89
N ARG A 16 13.31 -1.27 -71.66
CA ARG A 16 13.90 -1.85 -72.89
C ARG A 16 14.20 -0.80 -73.94
N LEU A 17 13.27 0.11 -74.19
CA LEU A 17 13.45 1.18 -75.18
C LEU A 17 14.57 2.13 -74.76
N PHE A 18 14.61 2.52 -73.49
CA PHE A 18 15.70 3.33 -72.94
C PHE A 18 17.06 2.63 -73.06
N LEU A 19 17.10 1.33 -72.76
CA LEU A 19 18.31 0.52 -72.84
C LEU A 19 18.80 0.31 -74.28
N ALA A 20 17.87 0.11 -75.23
CA ALA A 20 18.20 0.05 -76.65
C ALA A 20 18.72 1.40 -77.17
N LEU A 21 18.11 2.52 -76.75
CA LEU A 21 18.56 3.86 -77.10
C LEU A 21 19.93 4.19 -76.49
N SER A 22 20.18 3.81 -75.24
CA SER A 22 21.46 4.07 -74.57
C SER A 22 22.58 3.23 -75.19
N LEU A 23 22.36 1.93 -75.45
CA LEU A 23 23.31 1.10 -76.20
C LEU A 23 23.54 1.63 -77.61
N GLY A 24 22.48 2.07 -78.30
CA GLY A 24 22.57 2.68 -79.62
C GLY A 24 23.41 3.96 -79.60
N ALA A 25 23.19 4.83 -78.61
CA ALA A 25 23.97 6.06 -78.42
C ALA A 25 25.43 5.78 -78.07
N ILE A 26 25.71 4.80 -77.20
CA ILE A 26 27.06 4.37 -76.83
C ILE A 26 27.79 3.78 -78.04
N ALA A 27 27.14 2.89 -78.80
CA ALA A 27 27.71 2.34 -80.03
C ALA A 27 27.96 3.44 -81.08
N LEU A 28 27.04 4.41 -81.19
CA LEU A 28 27.19 5.54 -82.10
C LEU A 28 28.34 6.46 -81.70
N ALA A 29 28.50 6.75 -80.40
CA ALA A 29 29.53 7.65 -79.88
C ALA A 29 30.92 7.00 -79.83
N LEU A 30 31.04 5.75 -79.34
CA LEU A 30 32.32 5.08 -79.10
C LEU A 30 32.82 4.26 -80.29
N MET A 31 31.94 3.84 -81.20
CA MET A 31 32.32 2.99 -82.33
C MET A 31 32.06 3.69 -83.66
N VAL A 32 30.81 4.06 -83.96
CA VAL A 32 30.43 4.57 -85.29
C VAL A 32 31.03 5.95 -85.57
N TYR A 33 30.94 6.89 -84.63
CA TYR A 33 31.46 8.24 -84.79
C TYR A 33 32.98 8.26 -85.02
N PRO A 34 33.82 7.64 -84.17
CA PRO A 34 35.28 7.62 -84.39
C PRO A 34 35.67 6.82 -85.63
N LEU A 35 35.00 5.71 -85.95
CA LEU A 35 35.28 4.97 -87.19
C LEU A 35 34.88 5.76 -88.44
N ARG A 36 33.81 6.56 -88.37
CA ARG A 36 33.35 7.40 -89.48
C ARG A 36 34.26 8.60 -89.69
N THR A 37 34.74 9.23 -88.62
CA THR A 37 35.75 10.30 -88.72
C THR A 37 37.06 9.76 -89.29
N LEU A 38 37.55 8.63 -88.77
CA LEU A 38 38.75 7.95 -89.28
C LEU A 38 38.61 7.55 -90.76
N ARG A 39 37.46 7.00 -91.19
CA ARG A 39 37.21 6.69 -92.60
C ARG A 39 37.16 7.92 -93.50
N ARG A 40 36.59 9.03 -93.02
CA ARG A 40 36.43 10.26 -93.82
C ARG A 40 37.76 11.01 -94.01
N THR A 41 38.64 11.00 -93.02
CA THR A 41 39.95 11.67 -93.06
C THR A 41 41.10 10.69 -93.37
N ARG A 42 40.78 9.42 -93.64
CA ARG A 42 41.75 8.30 -93.75
C ARG A 42 42.71 8.18 -92.54
N GLY A 43 42.35 8.78 -91.40
CA GLY A 43 43.18 8.87 -90.20
C GLY A 43 44.35 9.87 -90.29
N ILE A 44 44.49 10.60 -91.40
CA ILE A 44 45.65 11.46 -91.69
C ILE A 44 45.74 12.62 -90.70
N SER A 45 44.61 13.29 -90.43
CA SER A 45 44.55 14.42 -89.49
C SER A 45 44.89 14.02 -88.04
N ASP A 46 44.53 12.81 -87.62
CA ASP A 46 44.82 12.33 -86.26
C ASP A 46 46.30 11.91 -86.12
N ILE A 47 46.90 11.37 -87.20
CA ILE A 47 48.33 11.07 -87.26
C ILE A 47 49.14 12.36 -87.17
N GLU A 48 48.79 13.40 -87.93
CA GLU A 48 49.53 14.68 -87.90
C GLU A 48 49.40 15.43 -86.57
N LYS A 49 48.22 15.41 -85.93
CA LYS A 49 48.05 15.99 -84.59
C LYS A 49 48.91 15.31 -83.53
N ARG A 50 49.04 13.98 -83.59
CA ARG A 50 49.80 13.18 -82.61
C ARG A 50 51.29 13.13 -82.94
N ALA A 51 51.65 13.39 -84.19
CA ALA A 51 53.02 13.43 -84.67
C ALA A 51 53.32 14.75 -85.39
N PRO A 52 53.53 15.85 -84.64
CA PRO A 52 53.80 17.17 -85.22
C PRO A 52 55.06 17.20 -86.10
N ASP A 53 55.95 16.22 -85.96
CA ASP A 53 57.16 16.03 -86.79
C ASP A 53 56.86 15.86 -88.29
N PHE A 54 55.64 15.46 -88.68
CA PHE A 54 55.23 15.36 -90.08
C PHE A 54 54.85 16.72 -90.71
N ASP A 55 54.65 17.77 -89.90
CA ASP A 55 54.52 19.18 -90.33
C ASP A 55 53.62 19.41 -91.56
N GLY A 56 52.43 18.80 -91.58
CA GLY A 56 51.44 18.96 -92.65
C GLY A 56 51.75 18.21 -93.97
N ARG A 57 52.83 17.42 -94.02
CA ARG A 57 53.30 16.77 -95.26
C ARG A 57 52.41 15.62 -95.71
N ILE A 58 51.79 14.88 -94.79
CA ILE A 58 50.91 13.76 -95.11
C ILE A 58 49.57 14.31 -95.62
N GLU A 59 49.05 15.36 -94.99
CA GLU A 59 47.83 16.05 -95.42
C GLU A 59 48.04 16.72 -96.79
N THR A 60 49.20 17.32 -97.03
CA THR A 60 49.54 17.92 -98.32
C THR A 60 49.71 16.86 -99.41
N TYR A 61 50.33 15.73 -99.10
CA TYR A 61 50.44 14.61 -100.02
C TYR A 61 49.06 14.04 -100.42
N ASP A 62 48.16 13.78 -99.46
CA ASP A 62 46.82 13.26 -99.74
C ASP A 62 45.97 14.25 -100.56
N LYS A 63 46.03 15.55 -100.23
CA LYS A 63 45.37 16.60 -101.03
C LYS A 63 45.87 16.64 -102.47
N LEU A 64 47.19 16.56 -102.70
CA LEU A 64 47.78 16.58 -104.04
C LEU A 64 47.57 15.27 -104.80
N ALA A 65 47.53 14.13 -104.10
CA ALA A 65 47.25 12.82 -104.68
C ALA A 65 45.79 12.73 -105.15
N VAL A 66 44.84 13.14 -104.31
CA VAL A 66 43.41 13.19 -104.67
C VAL A 66 43.16 14.16 -105.83
N GLN A 67 43.77 15.36 -105.82
CA GLN A 67 43.69 16.29 -106.97
C GLN A 67 44.29 15.73 -108.26
N SER A 68 45.31 14.88 -108.18
CA SER A 68 45.91 14.24 -109.35
C SER A 68 45.05 13.10 -109.90
N GLU A 69 44.26 12.43 -109.06
CA GLU A 69 43.31 11.36 -109.47
C GLU A 69 41.99 11.92 -110.02
N GLU A 70 41.49 13.04 -109.52
CA GLU A 70 40.17 13.61 -109.89
C GLU A 70 40.16 14.47 -111.18
N GLY A 71 41.28 14.57 -111.91
CA GLY A 71 41.25 14.96 -113.33
C GLY A 71 41.54 16.43 -113.69
N ALA A 72 42.45 17.11 -113.01
CA ALA A 72 42.93 18.43 -113.45
C ALA A 72 44.42 18.70 -113.16
N GLY A 73 45.32 18.22 -114.03
CA GLY A 73 46.73 18.63 -114.08
C GLY A 73 47.74 17.47 -114.13
N LYS A 74 48.89 17.68 -114.77
CA LYS A 74 50.02 16.73 -114.74
C LYS A 74 50.40 16.45 -113.28
N PRO A 75 50.71 15.19 -112.89
CA PRO A 75 51.08 14.88 -111.52
C PRO A 75 52.25 15.77 -111.10
N SER A 76 52.08 16.46 -109.96
CA SER A 76 53.11 17.35 -109.42
C SER A 76 54.42 16.57 -109.27
N PRO A 77 55.56 17.02 -109.83
CA PRO A 77 56.85 16.32 -109.72
C PRO A 77 57.29 16.14 -108.26
N PHE A 78 56.76 16.95 -107.35
CA PHE A 78 57.06 16.92 -105.94
C PHE A 78 56.32 15.82 -105.17
N LEU A 79 55.30 15.15 -105.76
CA LEU A 79 54.58 14.05 -105.10
C LEU A 79 55.51 12.88 -104.75
N GLY A 80 56.43 12.51 -105.65
CA GLY A 80 57.40 11.45 -105.40
C GLY A 80 58.40 11.81 -104.30
N LEU A 81 58.80 13.08 -104.23
CA LEU A 81 59.71 13.58 -103.20
C LEU A 81 59.02 13.71 -101.83
N LEU A 82 57.77 14.20 -101.79
CA LEU A 82 56.95 14.24 -100.58
C LEU A 82 56.64 12.84 -100.05
N ALA A 83 56.35 11.89 -100.94
CA ALA A 83 56.13 10.50 -100.56
C ALA A 83 57.41 9.88 -99.98
N GLU A 84 58.56 10.04 -100.64
CA GLU A 84 59.84 9.50 -100.18
C GLU A 84 60.26 10.10 -98.84
N ASP A 85 60.07 11.41 -98.66
CA ASP A 85 60.40 12.12 -97.43
C ASP A 85 59.44 11.78 -96.27
N ALA A 86 58.13 11.74 -96.52
CA ALA A 86 57.14 11.29 -95.55
C ALA A 86 57.36 9.82 -95.15
N LEU A 87 57.80 8.97 -96.09
CA LEU A 87 58.08 7.55 -95.85
C LEU A 87 59.39 7.36 -95.07
N ASN A 88 60.40 8.21 -95.30
CA ASN A 88 61.62 8.24 -94.49
C ASN A 88 61.36 8.72 -93.05
N LEU A 89 60.49 9.71 -92.85
CA LEU A 89 60.01 10.13 -91.53
C LEU A 89 59.18 9.03 -90.84
N ALA A 90 58.27 8.37 -91.56
CA ALA A 90 57.45 7.27 -91.04
C ALA A 90 58.28 6.04 -90.65
N ARG A 91 59.41 5.78 -91.32
CA ARG A 91 60.37 4.74 -90.92
C ARG A 91 61.14 5.08 -89.65
N ARG A 92 61.40 6.37 -89.38
CA ARG A 92 62.09 6.82 -88.16
C ARG A 92 61.15 6.92 -86.96
N ILE A 93 59.88 7.22 -87.19
CA ILE A 93 58.83 7.32 -86.16
C ILE A 93 57.72 6.33 -86.54
N PRO A 94 57.79 5.07 -86.06
CA PRO A 94 56.75 4.10 -86.35
C PRO A 94 55.41 4.60 -85.83
N VAL A 95 54.40 4.68 -86.71
CA VAL A 95 53.04 5.16 -86.38
C VAL A 95 52.42 4.35 -85.23
N SER A 96 52.81 3.09 -85.06
CA SER A 96 52.39 2.19 -83.96
C SER A 96 52.82 2.64 -82.56
N LEU A 97 53.82 3.53 -82.43
CA LEU A 97 54.27 4.08 -81.14
C LEU A 97 53.46 5.30 -80.70
N LYS A 98 52.82 6.02 -81.64
CA LYS A 98 52.02 7.23 -81.36
C LYS A 98 50.50 7.01 -81.40
N VAL A 99 50.04 5.94 -82.04
CA VAL A 99 48.65 5.44 -81.94
C VAL A 99 48.71 3.98 -81.47
N PRO A 100 48.75 3.75 -80.15
CA PRO A 100 48.91 2.41 -79.64
C PRO A 100 47.62 1.58 -79.84
N ASN A 101 47.78 0.31 -80.22
CA ASN A 101 46.66 -0.61 -80.52
C ASN A 101 45.67 -0.78 -79.35
N TRP A 102 46.06 -0.44 -78.11
CA TRP A 102 45.18 -0.48 -76.95
C TRP A 102 44.06 0.58 -77.01
N GLU A 103 44.24 1.71 -77.70
CA GLU A 103 43.17 2.71 -77.81
C GLU A 103 41.97 2.23 -78.64
N ILE A 104 42.21 1.31 -79.58
CA ILE A 104 41.15 0.70 -80.40
C ILE A 104 40.64 -0.59 -79.72
N SER A 105 41.53 -1.37 -79.11
CA SER A 105 41.16 -2.64 -78.48
C SER A 105 40.59 -2.49 -77.06
N ALA A 106 40.89 -1.44 -76.30
CA ALA A 106 40.34 -1.21 -74.97
C ALA A 106 38.82 -0.99 -74.95
N PRO A 107 38.21 -0.11 -75.78
CA PRO A 107 36.75 0.00 -75.82
C PRO A 107 36.09 -1.27 -76.34
N ALA A 108 36.74 -1.98 -77.27
CA ALA A 108 36.25 -3.28 -77.74
C ALA A 108 36.31 -4.35 -76.64
N ALA A 109 37.40 -4.40 -75.87
CA ALA A 109 37.57 -5.31 -74.74
C ALA A 109 36.58 -4.96 -73.61
N LEU A 110 36.37 -3.67 -73.32
CA LEU A 110 35.38 -3.21 -72.35
C LEU A 110 33.97 -3.62 -72.78
N ALA A 111 33.62 -3.48 -74.07
CA ALA A 111 32.34 -3.92 -74.60
C ALA A 111 32.16 -5.44 -74.49
N VAL A 112 33.21 -6.22 -74.78
CA VAL A 112 33.19 -7.68 -74.62
C VAL A 112 33.07 -8.09 -73.15
N ILE A 113 33.78 -7.41 -72.24
CA ILE A 113 33.68 -7.65 -70.78
C ILE A 113 32.29 -7.30 -70.27
N ALA A 114 31.73 -6.16 -70.68
CA ALA A 114 30.38 -5.74 -70.28
C ALA A 114 29.30 -6.72 -70.78
N LEU A 115 29.42 -7.19 -72.03
CA LEU A 115 28.53 -8.19 -72.59
C LEU A 115 28.69 -9.54 -71.86
N GLY A 116 29.93 -9.95 -71.56
CA GLY A 116 30.21 -11.13 -70.76
C GLY A 116 29.62 -11.06 -69.35
N ALA A 117 29.74 -9.92 -68.68
CA ALA A 117 29.17 -9.70 -67.36
C ALA A 117 27.62 -9.78 -67.38
N LEU A 118 26.98 -9.18 -68.38
CA LEU A 118 25.52 -9.27 -68.57
C LEU A 118 25.06 -10.72 -68.80
N VAL A 119 25.77 -11.48 -69.63
CA VAL A 119 25.49 -12.90 -69.87
C VAL A 119 25.71 -13.71 -68.59
N TRP A 120 26.76 -13.41 -67.82
CA TRP A 120 27.03 -14.08 -66.55
C TRP A 120 25.94 -13.81 -65.51
N PHE A 121 25.50 -12.55 -65.34
CA PHE A 121 24.37 -12.22 -64.45
C PHE A 121 23.07 -12.90 -64.88
N ALA A 122 22.82 -13.03 -66.20
CA ALA A 122 21.65 -13.72 -66.73
C ALA A 122 21.72 -15.25 -66.53
N ALA A 123 22.91 -15.85 -66.49
CA ALA A 123 23.08 -17.30 -66.38
C ALA A 123 23.28 -17.80 -64.94
N VAL A 124 24.09 -17.09 -64.15
CA VAL A 124 24.63 -17.56 -62.85
C VAL A 124 24.41 -16.55 -61.71
N GLY A 125 23.82 -15.37 -61.97
CA GLY A 125 23.57 -14.36 -60.94
C GLY A 125 22.59 -14.81 -59.84
N PRO A 126 22.54 -14.08 -58.70
CA PRO A 126 21.53 -14.29 -57.63
C PRO A 126 20.10 -14.22 -58.17
N ASP A 127 19.17 -14.98 -57.59
CA ASP A 127 17.84 -15.25 -58.19
C ASP A 127 17.07 -13.99 -58.62
N ASN A 128 17.01 -12.97 -57.76
CA ASN A 128 16.34 -11.70 -58.06
C ASN A 128 16.99 -10.95 -59.25
N TRP A 129 18.32 -10.95 -59.31
CA TRP A 129 19.08 -10.24 -60.34
C TRP A 129 19.04 -11.01 -61.67
N ARG A 130 19.13 -12.33 -61.60
CA ARG A 130 19.01 -13.24 -62.74
C ARG A 130 17.65 -13.11 -63.40
N TYR A 131 16.58 -13.09 -62.61
CA TYR A 131 15.22 -12.82 -63.09
C TYR A 131 15.13 -11.44 -63.75
N GLY A 132 15.57 -10.38 -63.06
CA GLY A 132 15.49 -9.00 -63.57
C GLY A 132 16.24 -8.81 -64.89
N VAL A 133 17.48 -9.31 -65.00
CA VAL A 133 18.31 -9.20 -66.22
C VAL A 133 17.73 -10.04 -67.37
N ARG A 134 17.31 -11.29 -67.12
CA ARG A 134 16.68 -12.14 -68.16
C ARG A 134 15.36 -11.53 -68.64
N HIS A 135 14.54 -11.03 -67.73
CA HIS A 135 13.25 -10.45 -68.06
C HIS A 135 13.39 -9.12 -68.83
N LEU A 136 14.37 -8.28 -68.47
CA LEU A 136 14.64 -7.01 -69.16
C LEU A 136 15.15 -7.24 -70.60
N TRP A 137 16.15 -8.10 -70.80
CA TRP A 137 16.84 -8.24 -72.10
C TRP A 137 16.32 -9.36 -72.99
N ALA A 138 15.92 -10.49 -72.39
CA ALA A 138 15.55 -11.71 -73.11
C ALA A 138 14.08 -12.11 -72.90
N GLY A 139 13.29 -11.34 -72.14
CA GLY A 139 11.88 -11.61 -71.87
C GLY A 139 10.95 -11.56 -73.09
N TRP A 140 11.46 -11.18 -74.26
CA TRP A 140 10.75 -11.29 -75.55
C TRP A 140 11.01 -12.63 -76.28
N VAL A 141 12.09 -13.35 -75.93
CA VAL A 141 12.42 -14.70 -76.44
C VAL A 141 12.06 -15.78 -75.41
N LEU A 142 12.35 -15.51 -74.14
CA LEU A 142 12.10 -16.40 -73.01
C LEU A 142 10.84 -15.91 -72.30
N SER A 143 9.68 -16.44 -72.69
CA SER A 143 8.38 -16.11 -72.09
C SER A 143 8.14 -16.77 -70.72
N ASP A 144 9.03 -17.67 -70.29
CA ASP A 144 8.83 -18.58 -69.15
C ASP A 144 9.71 -18.24 -67.93
N THR A 145 10.02 -16.96 -67.74
CA THR A 145 10.71 -16.52 -66.52
C THR A 145 9.67 -16.20 -65.46
N LEU A 146 9.46 -17.11 -64.51
CA LEU A 146 8.70 -16.82 -63.30
C LEU A 146 9.57 -16.02 -62.32
N PRO A 147 8.99 -15.06 -61.58
CA PRO A 147 9.70 -14.44 -60.47
C PRO A 147 10.05 -15.50 -59.42
N PRO A 148 11.09 -15.28 -58.59
CA PRO A 148 11.35 -16.16 -57.46
C PRO A 148 10.13 -16.18 -56.54
N GLN A 149 9.66 -17.39 -56.26
CA GLN A 149 8.48 -17.64 -55.44
C GLN A 149 8.91 -18.14 -54.07
N ARG A 150 8.30 -17.62 -53.01
CA ARG A 150 8.48 -18.14 -51.64
C ARG A 150 7.23 -17.89 -50.81
N VAL A 151 7.05 -18.73 -49.81
CA VAL A 151 6.03 -18.56 -48.77
C VAL A 151 6.75 -18.11 -47.50
N VAL A 152 6.37 -16.95 -46.99
CA VAL A 152 6.85 -16.38 -45.72
C VAL A 152 5.83 -16.71 -44.65
N VAL A 153 6.26 -17.22 -43.51
CA VAL A 153 5.38 -17.70 -42.44
C VAL A 153 5.77 -17.03 -41.13
N ASN A 154 4.80 -16.56 -40.36
CA ASN A 154 4.99 -16.07 -39.00
C ASN A 154 4.00 -16.76 -38.03
N PRO A 155 4.41 -17.11 -36.80
CA PRO A 155 5.80 -17.17 -36.36
C PRO A 155 6.59 -18.21 -37.19
N GLY A 156 7.90 -18.21 -37.05
CA GLY A 156 8.76 -19.27 -37.57
C GLY A 156 8.99 -20.31 -36.49
N ASP A 157 10.24 -20.43 -36.04
CA ASP A 157 10.57 -21.21 -34.84
C ASP A 157 10.07 -20.51 -33.57
N GLY A 158 9.61 -21.27 -32.58
CA GLY A 158 9.10 -20.71 -31.33
C GLY A 158 8.72 -21.74 -30.29
N ALA A 159 8.14 -21.25 -29.19
CA ALA A 159 7.63 -22.09 -28.11
C ALA A 159 6.18 -21.72 -27.80
N VAL A 160 5.35 -22.73 -27.58
CA VAL A 160 3.96 -22.61 -27.14
C VAL A 160 3.77 -23.26 -25.79
N ARG A 161 2.87 -22.72 -24.96
CA ARG A 161 2.52 -23.33 -23.68
C ARG A 161 1.82 -24.67 -23.92
N LEU A 162 2.04 -25.63 -23.03
CA LEU A 162 1.32 -26.91 -23.05
C LEU A 162 -0.20 -26.69 -23.03
N GLY A 163 -0.88 -27.13 -24.09
CA GLY A 163 -2.31 -26.96 -24.29
C GLY A 163 -2.74 -25.57 -24.75
N GLY A 164 -1.79 -24.69 -25.09
CA GLY A 164 -2.06 -23.38 -25.69
C GLY A 164 -2.28 -23.46 -27.20
N ASP A 165 -2.75 -22.35 -27.76
CA ASP A 165 -3.02 -22.23 -29.19
C ASP A 165 -1.85 -21.53 -29.90
N LEU A 166 -1.49 -22.02 -31.09
CA LEU A 166 -0.47 -21.41 -31.95
C LEU A 166 -1.15 -20.86 -33.20
N PHE A 167 -1.11 -19.53 -33.34
CA PHE A 167 -1.60 -18.82 -34.52
C PHE A 167 -0.48 -18.66 -35.54
N ILE A 168 -0.76 -18.96 -36.80
CA ILE A 168 0.20 -18.93 -37.89
C ILE A 168 -0.40 -18.17 -39.06
N ASP A 169 0.31 -17.16 -39.53
CA ASP A 169 0.07 -16.46 -40.78
C ASP A 169 1.10 -16.86 -41.84
N ALA A 170 0.65 -16.94 -43.09
CA ALA A 170 1.49 -17.24 -44.23
C ALA A 170 1.17 -16.33 -45.41
N ARG A 171 2.21 -15.81 -46.04
CA ARG A 171 2.12 -14.88 -47.18
C ARG A 171 2.93 -15.37 -48.35
N ALA A 172 2.33 -15.36 -49.54
CA ALA A 172 3.00 -15.68 -50.78
C ALA A 172 3.71 -14.44 -51.37
N GLU A 173 5.02 -14.56 -51.63
CA GLU A 173 5.79 -13.58 -52.38
C GLU A 173 6.11 -14.10 -53.79
N GLY A 174 5.86 -13.28 -54.81
CA GLY A 174 6.16 -13.61 -56.21
C GLY A 174 5.06 -14.38 -56.93
N PHE A 175 3.94 -14.71 -56.28
CA PHE A 175 2.77 -15.35 -56.90
C PHE A 175 1.50 -15.01 -56.12
N ASP A 176 0.34 -15.33 -56.71
CA ASP A 176 -0.99 -15.11 -56.15
C ASP A 176 -1.75 -16.46 -56.09
N PRO A 177 -1.65 -17.17 -54.96
CA PRO A 177 -2.30 -18.45 -54.78
C PRO A 177 -3.77 -18.32 -54.36
N ALA A 178 -4.59 -19.30 -54.73
CA ALA A 178 -5.99 -19.36 -54.32
C ALA A 178 -6.20 -20.05 -52.97
N GLU A 179 -5.24 -20.88 -52.57
CA GLU A 179 -5.30 -21.71 -51.37
C GLU A 179 -3.88 -21.95 -50.83
N ALA A 180 -3.78 -22.22 -49.53
CA ALA A 180 -2.58 -22.68 -48.86
C ALA A 180 -2.94 -23.83 -47.92
N GLU A 181 -2.02 -24.76 -47.75
CA GLU A 181 -2.15 -25.89 -46.84
C GLU A 181 -0.97 -25.86 -45.87
N VAL A 182 -1.26 -26.06 -44.58
CA VAL A 182 -0.21 -26.28 -43.57
C VAL A 182 0.01 -27.78 -43.44
N PHE A 183 1.28 -28.17 -43.34
CA PHE A 183 1.71 -29.53 -43.04
C PHE A 183 2.38 -29.52 -41.67
N ALA A 184 1.98 -30.42 -40.79
CA ALA A 184 2.55 -30.56 -39.46
C ALA A 184 2.94 -32.01 -39.17
N LEU A 185 4.07 -32.18 -38.49
CA LEU A 185 4.60 -33.44 -38.01
C LEU A 185 4.76 -33.34 -36.49
N PHE A 186 3.83 -33.95 -35.77
CA PHE A 186 3.87 -34.04 -34.31
C PHE A 186 4.93 -35.04 -33.85
N GLU A 187 5.58 -34.74 -32.72
CA GLU A 187 6.55 -35.63 -32.11
C GLU A 187 5.91 -36.97 -31.72
N GLY A 188 6.38 -38.06 -32.34
CA GLY A 188 5.82 -39.41 -32.16
C GLY A 188 4.94 -39.90 -33.32
N SER A 189 4.57 -39.01 -34.24
CA SER A 189 4.01 -39.40 -35.56
C SER A 189 5.14 -39.63 -36.56
N GLU A 190 4.97 -40.61 -37.44
CA GLU A 190 5.85 -40.82 -38.61
C GLU A 190 5.32 -40.11 -39.88
N ASP A 191 4.04 -39.72 -39.86
CA ASP A 191 3.34 -39.15 -41.01
C ASP A 191 3.06 -37.66 -40.81
N TRP A 192 3.22 -36.90 -41.90
CA TRP A 192 2.81 -35.51 -41.98
C TRP A 192 1.29 -35.41 -42.11
N GLU A 193 0.67 -34.65 -41.24
CA GLU A 193 -0.75 -34.29 -41.33
C GLU A 193 -0.90 -32.95 -42.05
N SER A 194 -1.96 -32.79 -42.84
CA SER A 194 -2.22 -31.53 -43.55
C SER A 194 -3.62 -30.98 -43.31
N ALA A 195 -3.71 -29.65 -43.32
CA ALA A 195 -4.97 -28.94 -43.21
C ALA A 195 -4.99 -27.70 -44.09
N PRO A 196 -6.13 -27.34 -44.69
CA PRO A 196 -6.27 -26.10 -45.45
C PRO A 196 -6.22 -24.89 -44.51
N MET A 197 -5.51 -23.84 -44.93
CA MET A 197 -5.49 -22.55 -44.25
C MET A 197 -6.68 -21.69 -44.68
N LEU A 198 -7.15 -20.82 -43.79
CA LEU A 198 -8.20 -19.84 -44.08
C LEU A 198 -7.59 -18.61 -44.73
N THR A 199 -8.35 -17.90 -45.57
CA THR A 199 -7.92 -16.61 -46.15
C THR A 199 -8.16 -15.50 -45.13
N GLY A 200 -7.09 -14.80 -44.73
CA GLY A 200 -7.12 -13.68 -43.78
C GLY A 200 -7.43 -12.33 -44.43
N GLU A 201 -7.03 -11.24 -43.77
CA GLU A 201 -7.21 -9.88 -44.28
C GLU A 201 -6.13 -9.52 -45.33
N GLY A 202 -6.47 -9.62 -46.62
CA GLY A 202 -5.55 -9.33 -47.74
C GLY A 202 -5.20 -10.57 -48.58
N ASP A 203 -3.93 -10.69 -48.97
CA ASP A 203 -3.38 -11.86 -49.71
C ASP A 203 -2.70 -12.88 -48.74
N ASP A 204 -3.07 -12.85 -47.46
CA ASP A 204 -2.45 -13.65 -46.39
C ASP A 204 -3.36 -14.84 -45.99
N PHE A 205 -2.76 -15.93 -45.51
CA PHE A 205 -3.42 -17.16 -45.08
C PHE A 205 -3.20 -17.40 -43.60
N GLU A 206 -4.21 -17.85 -42.88
CA GLU A 206 -4.20 -18.03 -41.42
C GLU A 206 -4.57 -19.47 -41.02
N PHE A 207 -3.89 -19.98 -40.01
CA PHE A 207 -4.21 -21.26 -39.39
C PHE A 207 -3.90 -21.24 -37.90
N THR A 208 -4.73 -21.92 -37.10
CA THR A 208 -4.53 -22.05 -35.65
C THR A 208 -4.40 -23.52 -35.29
N PHE A 209 -3.27 -23.89 -34.68
CA PHE A 209 -3.17 -25.15 -33.96
C PHE A 209 -3.78 -24.97 -32.58
N PHE A 210 -4.91 -25.64 -32.34
CA PHE A 210 -5.58 -25.57 -31.04
C PHE A 210 -5.00 -26.59 -30.06
N ALA A 211 -4.83 -26.17 -28.81
CA ALA A 211 -4.45 -27.02 -27.69
C ALA A 211 -3.21 -27.91 -27.98
N VAL A 212 -2.11 -27.30 -28.41
CA VAL A 212 -0.87 -28.01 -28.76
C VAL A 212 -0.27 -28.70 -27.53
N ARG A 213 -0.16 -30.03 -27.57
CA ARG A 213 0.32 -30.84 -26.43
C ARG A 213 1.73 -31.39 -26.60
N GLU A 214 2.17 -31.54 -27.83
CA GLU A 214 3.43 -32.19 -28.20
C GLU A 214 4.19 -31.26 -29.15
N PRO A 215 5.52 -31.20 -29.07
CA PRO A 215 6.34 -30.49 -30.04
C PRO A 215 6.02 -30.90 -31.46
N LEU A 216 6.07 -29.95 -32.39
CA LEU A 216 5.74 -30.21 -33.79
C LEU A 216 6.70 -29.47 -34.71
N ARG A 217 6.92 -30.04 -35.89
CA ARG A 217 7.53 -29.34 -37.02
C ARG A 217 6.47 -29.04 -38.05
N TYR A 218 6.48 -27.86 -38.65
CA TYR A 218 5.51 -27.50 -39.66
C TYR A 218 6.12 -26.72 -40.82
N TYR A 219 5.46 -26.77 -41.96
CA TYR A 219 5.73 -25.92 -43.11
C TYR A 219 4.42 -25.65 -43.85
N VAL A 220 4.39 -24.56 -44.62
CA VAL A 220 3.22 -24.18 -45.43
C VAL A 220 3.52 -24.39 -46.90
N VAL A 221 2.56 -24.99 -47.60
CA VAL A 221 2.60 -25.18 -49.05
C VAL A 221 1.51 -24.34 -49.69
N SER A 222 1.89 -23.60 -50.73
CA SER A 222 0.93 -22.91 -51.56
C SER A 222 1.35 -22.95 -53.02
N ALA A 223 0.44 -23.34 -53.91
CA ALA A 223 0.70 -23.48 -55.35
C ALA A 223 1.95 -24.32 -55.69
N GLY A 224 2.29 -25.32 -54.86
CA GLY A 224 3.47 -26.18 -55.04
C GLY A 224 4.79 -25.59 -54.53
N VAL A 225 4.77 -24.41 -53.91
CA VAL A 225 5.92 -23.76 -53.27
C VAL A 225 5.88 -24.03 -51.77
N HIS A 226 6.99 -24.50 -51.21
CA HIS A 226 7.12 -24.81 -49.79
C HIS A 226 7.82 -23.66 -49.05
N SER A 227 7.34 -23.35 -47.84
CA SER A 227 8.13 -22.56 -46.88
C SER A 227 9.31 -23.38 -46.34
N PRO A 228 10.25 -22.75 -45.62
CA PRO A 228 11.13 -23.47 -44.70
C PRO A 228 10.33 -24.31 -43.70
N GLU A 229 10.95 -25.35 -43.15
CA GLU A 229 10.44 -26.09 -42.00
C GLU A 229 10.73 -25.29 -40.72
N TYR A 230 9.74 -25.20 -39.85
CA TYR A 230 9.80 -24.53 -38.57
C TYR A 230 9.53 -25.49 -37.43
N SER A 231 10.16 -25.28 -36.28
CA SER A 231 10.02 -26.11 -35.08
C SER A 231 9.34 -25.36 -33.96
N ILE A 232 8.32 -25.97 -33.38
CA ILE A 232 7.58 -25.46 -32.23
C ILE A 232 7.85 -26.37 -31.04
N GLU A 233 8.45 -25.81 -30.00
CA GLU A 233 8.62 -26.48 -28.72
C GLU A 233 7.38 -26.28 -27.84
N VAL A 234 7.03 -27.30 -27.05
CA VAL A 234 5.94 -27.21 -26.07
C VAL A 234 6.53 -27.11 -24.68
N VAL A 235 6.30 -25.98 -24.02
CA VAL A 235 6.83 -25.69 -22.68
C VAL A 235 5.72 -25.78 -21.66
N ALA A 236 5.92 -26.60 -20.63
CA ALA A 236 5.03 -26.65 -19.48
C ALA A 236 5.44 -25.58 -18.47
N LEU A 237 4.48 -24.75 -18.02
CA LEU A 237 4.74 -23.77 -16.98
C LEU A 237 5.08 -24.49 -15.65
N PRO A 238 6.02 -23.97 -14.86
CA PRO A 238 6.30 -24.46 -13.52
C PRO A 238 5.04 -24.43 -12.65
N ARG A 239 4.78 -25.50 -11.89
CA ARG A 239 3.67 -25.56 -10.93
C ARG A 239 4.18 -25.27 -9.53
N VAL A 240 3.44 -24.44 -8.80
CA VAL A 240 3.71 -24.18 -7.38
C VAL A 240 3.43 -25.43 -6.57
N ARG A 241 4.45 -25.91 -5.86
CA ARG A 241 4.38 -27.05 -4.93
C ARG A 241 4.10 -26.60 -3.51
N ASN A 242 4.68 -25.47 -3.12
CA ASN A 242 4.58 -24.94 -1.78
C ASN A 242 4.70 -23.42 -1.78
N VAL A 243 3.96 -22.78 -0.89
CA VAL A 243 4.14 -21.38 -0.50
C VAL A 243 4.45 -21.40 0.98
N LYS A 244 5.56 -20.80 1.40
CA LYS A 244 5.97 -20.70 2.80
C LYS A 244 6.03 -19.22 3.15
N LEU A 245 5.46 -18.88 4.31
CA LEU A 245 5.41 -17.52 4.82
C LEU A 245 6.22 -17.45 6.11
N THR A 246 7.17 -16.51 6.18
CA THR A 246 7.94 -16.22 7.40
C THR A 246 7.62 -14.82 7.87
N TYR A 247 7.07 -14.68 9.07
CA TYR A 247 6.60 -13.42 9.64
C TYR A 247 7.68 -12.82 10.54
N HIS A 248 8.23 -11.68 10.12
CA HIS A 248 9.13 -10.87 10.93
C HIS A 248 8.35 -9.70 11.52
N TYR A 249 7.82 -9.91 12.73
CA TYR A 249 7.06 -8.90 13.44
C TYR A 249 7.94 -7.69 13.81
N PRO A 250 7.34 -6.48 13.87
CA PRO A 250 8.04 -5.30 14.37
C PRO A 250 8.54 -5.50 15.79
N ARG A 251 9.70 -4.91 16.12
CA ARG A 251 10.34 -5.08 17.45
C ARG A 251 9.44 -4.70 18.63
N TRP A 252 8.53 -3.76 18.43
CA TRP A 252 7.64 -3.25 19.48
C TRP A 252 6.59 -4.27 19.90
N THR A 253 6.17 -5.18 19.01
CA THR A 253 5.24 -6.28 19.34
C THR A 253 5.86 -7.32 20.27
N GLN A 254 7.20 -7.35 20.38
CA GLN A 254 7.96 -8.37 21.11
C GLN A 254 7.66 -9.83 20.71
N LEU A 255 6.97 -10.05 19.58
CA LEU A 255 6.64 -11.37 19.07
C LEU A 255 7.87 -12.04 18.42
N GLU A 256 8.01 -13.34 18.65
CA GLU A 256 9.01 -14.15 17.96
C GLU A 256 8.61 -14.36 16.49
N THR A 257 9.60 -14.58 15.61
CA THR A 257 9.36 -14.91 14.20
C THR A 257 8.52 -16.19 14.08
N ASP A 258 7.43 -16.10 13.32
CA ASP A 258 6.55 -17.24 13.04
C ASP A 258 6.73 -17.75 11.59
N ILE A 259 6.49 -19.04 11.38
CA ILE A 259 6.65 -19.69 10.07
C ILE A 259 5.42 -20.54 9.76
N THR A 260 4.74 -20.23 8.67
CA THR A 260 3.59 -21.00 8.17
C THR A 260 3.97 -21.74 6.88
N ASP A 261 3.88 -23.07 6.91
CA ASP A 261 4.25 -23.97 5.80
C ASP A 261 3.31 -25.21 5.77
N PRO A 262 2.41 -25.36 4.77
CA PRO A 262 2.15 -24.42 3.67
C PRO A 262 1.37 -23.19 4.15
N GLY A 263 1.76 -22.02 3.67
CA GLY A 263 1.05 -20.76 3.80
C GLY A 263 0.00 -20.53 2.72
N GLY A 264 -0.48 -19.29 2.66
CA GLY A 264 -1.51 -18.81 1.75
C GLY A 264 -1.90 -17.40 2.15
N ASP A 265 -3.03 -17.23 2.81
CA ASP A 265 -3.46 -15.93 3.32
C ASP A 265 -2.49 -15.41 4.40
N ILE A 266 -2.28 -14.10 4.40
CA ILE A 266 -1.43 -13.37 5.34
C ILE A 266 -2.35 -12.67 6.34
N SER A 267 -2.17 -12.95 7.63
CA SER A 267 -2.81 -12.18 8.70
C SER A 267 -1.75 -11.73 9.69
N ALA A 268 -1.54 -10.42 9.79
CA ALA A 268 -0.47 -9.84 10.61
C ALA A 268 -0.78 -8.41 11.02
N VAL A 269 -0.07 -7.93 12.05
CA VAL A 269 -0.11 -6.52 12.48
C VAL A 269 0.55 -5.64 11.42
N ALA A 270 0.08 -4.40 11.28
CA ALA A 270 0.67 -3.43 10.38
C ALA A 270 2.18 -3.23 10.64
N GLY A 271 2.97 -3.12 9.58
CA GLY A 271 4.44 -3.06 9.59
C GLY A 271 5.13 -4.42 9.70
N THR A 272 4.40 -5.54 9.71
CA THR A 272 5.01 -6.88 9.69
C THR A 272 5.63 -7.16 8.32
N GLN A 273 6.89 -7.58 8.32
CA GLN A 273 7.59 -8.00 7.10
C GLN A 273 7.40 -9.50 6.89
N VAL A 274 6.68 -9.88 5.84
CA VAL A 274 6.39 -11.25 5.48
C VAL A 274 7.29 -11.68 4.32
N GLU A 275 8.18 -12.63 4.57
CA GLU A 275 8.94 -13.28 3.51
C GLU A 275 8.11 -14.39 2.87
N VAL A 276 7.77 -14.20 1.61
CA VAL A 276 7.02 -15.15 0.77
C VAL A 276 8.02 -15.98 -0.04
N GLU A 277 8.15 -17.26 0.32
CA GLU A 277 8.98 -18.24 -0.37
C GLU A 277 8.09 -19.20 -1.16
N VAL A 278 8.25 -19.22 -2.48
CA VAL A 278 7.48 -20.06 -3.39
C VAL A 278 8.39 -21.13 -3.97
N THR A 279 8.05 -22.40 -3.76
CA THR A 279 8.75 -23.55 -4.34
C THR A 279 7.94 -24.15 -5.48
N THR A 280 8.59 -24.35 -6.63
CA THR A 280 7.97 -24.90 -7.86
C THR A 280 8.55 -26.27 -8.22
N ASP A 281 7.92 -26.97 -9.17
CA ASP A 281 8.38 -28.28 -9.66
C ASP A 281 9.50 -28.21 -10.71
N GLN A 282 9.71 -27.04 -11.30
CA GLN A 282 10.69 -26.75 -12.35
C GLN A 282 11.40 -25.42 -12.03
N PRO A 283 12.63 -25.18 -12.51
CA PRO A 283 13.31 -23.89 -12.32
C PRO A 283 12.51 -22.71 -12.90
N LEU A 284 12.53 -21.58 -12.19
CA LEU A 284 11.91 -20.32 -12.59
C LEU A 284 12.95 -19.44 -13.30
N ASN A 285 12.61 -18.95 -14.49
CA ASN A 285 13.43 -17.97 -15.23
C ASN A 285 13.23 -16.52 -14.73
N GLY A 286 12.34 -16.34 -13.74
CA GLY A 286 11.93 -15.06 -13.16
C GLY A 286 10.58 -15.24 -12.48
N ALA A 287 10.34 -14.49 -11.42
CA ALA A 287 9.05 -14.48 -10.74
C ALA A 287 8.77 -13.09 -10.17
N GLU A 288 7.49 -12.73 -10.13
CA GLU A 288 7.00 -11.50 -9.55
C GLU A 288 5.87 -11.83 -8.57
N LEU A 289 5.81 -11.05 -7.50
CA LEU A 289 4.72 -11.06 -6.53
C LEU A 289 3.86 -9.84 -6.84
N MET A 290 2.62 -10.05 -7.27
CA MET A 290 1.66 -8.98 -7.49
C MET A 290 0.91 -8.74 -6.19
N VAL A 291 0.91 -7.52 -5.67
CA VAL A 291 0.25 -7.16 -4.40
C VAL A 291 -0.60 -5.92 -4.66
N ASN A 292 -1.92 -6.03 -4.52
CA ASN A 292 -2.86 -4.92 -4.77
C ASN A 292 -2.67 -4.21 -6.14
N GLY A 293 -2.16 -4.92 -7.14
CA GLY A 293 -1.85 -4.39 -8.48
C GLY A 293 -0.45 -3.77 -8.64
N GLU A 294 0.36 -3.73 -7.58
CA GLU A 294 1.77 -3.36 -7.64
C GLU A 294 2.67 -4.60 -7.82
N VAL A 295 3.72 -4.45 -8.61
CA VAL A 295 4.65 -5.53 -8.95
C VAL A 295 5.86 -5.47 -8.02
N LEU A 296 6.08 -6.55 -7.27
CA LEU A 296 7.27 -6.76 -6.46
C LEU A 296 8.14 -7.87 -7.07
N ALA A 297 9.37 -7.53 -7.48
CA ALA A 297 10.28 -8.48 -8.08
C ALA A 297 10.73 -9.54 -7.04
N MET A 298 10.63 -10.82 -7.39
CA MET A 298 11.13 -11.91 -6.55
C MET A 298 12.58 -12.27 -6.91
N THR A 299 13.38 -12.61 -5.91
CA THR A 299 14.70 -13.21 -6.13
C THR A 299 14.54 -14.69 -6.41
N THR A 300 14.96 -15.14 -7.60
CA THR A 300 14.85 -16.54 -8.01
C THR A 300 16.18 -17.29 -7.85
N ALA A 301 16.11 -18.50 -7.29
CA ALA A 301 17.24 -19.41 -7.13
C ALA A 301 16.81 -20.84 -7.52
N GLY A 302 16.93 -21.17 -8.80
CA GLY A 302 16.48 -22.46 -9.32
C GLY A 302 14.96 -22.56 -9.29
N ALA A 303 14.40 -23.47 -8.49
CA ALA A 303 12.96 -23.68 -8.36
C ALA A 303 12.31 -22.90 -7.22
N VAL A 304 13.09 -22.08 -6.49
CA VAL A 304 12.62 -21.29 -5.36
C VAL A 304 12.64 -19.81 -5.74
N ALA A 305 11.57 -19.09 -5.40
CA ALA A 305 11.48 -17.63 -5.52
C ALA A 305 11.12 -17.01 -4.18
N THR A 306 11.81 -15.95 -3.78
CA THR A 306 11.59 -15.25 -2.50
C THR A 306 11.36 -13.77 -2.70
N ALA A 307 10.37 -13.21 -2.01
CA ALA A 307 10.17 -11.77 -1.90
C ALA A 307 9.72 -11.39 -0.48
N THR A 308 9.96 -10.15 -0.09
CA THR A 308 9.54 -9.64 1.22
C THR A 308 8.48 -8.57 1.01
N LEU A 309 7.30 -8.81 1.55
CA LEU A 309 6.16 -7.91 1.55
C LEU A 309 6.02 -7.26 2.93
N GLU A 310 5.79 -5.96 2.99
CA GLU A 310 5.39 -5.27 4.21
C GLU A 310 3.86 -5.14 4.26
N VAL A 311 3.26 -5.59 5.36
CA VAL A 311 1.80 -5.57 5.55
C VAL A 311 1.41 -4.21 6.12
N GLU A 312 0.76 -3.35 5.33
CA GLU A 312 0.28 -2.04 5.79
C GLU A 312 -1.25 -1.93 5.75
N GLU A 313 -1.87 -2.47 4.71
CA GLU A 313 -3.31 -2.39 4.45
C GLU A 313 -3.85 -3.75 4.00
N ASP A 314 -5.18 -3.93 4.14
CA ASP A 314 -5.88 -5.11 3.63
C ASP A 314 -5.72 -5.21 2.12
N GLY A 315 -5.68 -6.44 1.59
CA GLY A 315 -5.37 -6.64 0.18
C GLY A 315 -5.41 -8.06 -0.33
N GLU A 316 -4.89 -8.23 -1.53
CA GLU A 316 -4.69 -9.53 -2.16
C GLU A 316 -3.34 -9.60 -2.86
N TYR A 317 -2.79 -10.81 -2.93
CA TYR A 317 -1.56 -11.08 -3.66
C TYR A 317 -1.59 -12.40 -4.42
N PHE A 318 -0.83 -12.46 -5.51
CA PHE A 318 -0.58 -13.70 -6.25
C PHE A 318 0.82 -13.68 -6.87
N VAL A 319 1.30 -14.86 -7.27
CA VAL A 319 2.63 -15.04 -7.85
C VAL A 319 2.50 -15.24 -9.35
N SER A 320 3.34 -14.55 -10.13
CA SER A 320 3.47 -14.71 -11.58
C SER A 320 4.91 -15.06 -11.98
N THR A 321 5.06 -15.62 -13.18
CA THR A 321 6.34 -15.86 -13.87
C THR A 321 6.26 -15.30 -15.28
N PHE A 322 7.30 -15.44 -16.08
CA PHE A 322 7.33 -14.95 -17.45
C PHE A 322 7.29 -16.09 -18.46
N PHE A 323 6.50 -15.92 -19.52
CA PHE A 323 6.50 -16.78 -20.71
C PHE A 323 6.57 -15.89 -21.96
N ASN A 324 7.63 -16.01 -22.76
CA ASN A 324 7.86 -15.15 -23.93
C ASN A 324 7.74 -13.64 -23.61
N GLU A 325 8.31 -13.21 -22.48
CA GLU A 325 8.26 -11.83 -21.95
C GLU A 325 6.90 -11.39 -21.38
N ASP A 326 5.84 -12.19 -21.53
CA ASP A 326 4.53 -11.91 -20.93
C ASP A 326 4.42 -12.48 -19.50
N PRO A 327 3.89 -11.72 -18.53
CA PRO A 327 3.62 -12.23 -17.20
C PRO A 327 2.46 -13.23 -17.22
N VAL A 328 2.68 -14.40 -16.63
CA VAL A 328 1.73 -15.48 -16.49
C VAL A 328 1.59 -15.87 -15.03
N ARG A 329 0.35 -15.86 -14.55
CA ARG A 329 -0.01 -16.20 -13.17
C ARG A 329 0.25 -17.68 -12.85
N LEU A 330 0.80 -17.95 -11.67
CA LEU A 330 1.15 -19.27 -11.15
C LEU A 330 0.27 -19.75 -9.99
N THR A 331 -0.27 -18.85 -9.17
CA THR A 331 -1.10 -19.17 -7.99
C THR A 331 -2.52 -18.59 -8.11
N ASP A 332 -3.42 -19.04 -7.24
CA ASP A 332 -4.66 -18.31 -6.95
C ASP A 332 -4.38 -17.03 -6.15
N ASP A 333 -5.42 -16.22 -5.89
CA ASP A 333 -5.31 -14.99 -5.09
C ASP A 333 -5.33 -15.38 -3.62
N TYR A 334 -4.38 -14.84 -2.86
CA TYR A 334 -4.31 -14.96 -1.41
C TYR A 334 -4.66 -13.62 -0.78
N PHE A 335 -5.32 -13.64 0.37
CA PHE A 335 -5.73 -12.42 1.06
C PHE A 335 -4.67 -11.92 2.04
N ILE A 336 -4.65 -10.61 2.26
CA ILE A 336 -3.86 -9.92 3.28
C ILE A 336 -4.88 -9.24 4.22
N ASP A 337 -4.89 -9.67 5.47
CA ASP A 337 -5.75 -9.14 6.52
C ASP A 337 -4.88 -8.47 7.61
N VAL A 338 -5.04 -7.16 7.79
CA VAL A 338 -4.35 -6.42 8.85
C VAL A 338 -5.07 -6.64 10.17
N VAL A 339 -4.35 -7.16 11.17
CA VAL A 339 -4.88 -7.29 12.52
C VAL A 339 -4.78 -5.93 13.21
N PRO A 340 -5.91 -5.30 13.59
CA PRO A 340 -5.89 -4.01 14.28
C PRO A 340 -5.36 -4.17 15.70
N ASP A 341 -4.62 -3.17 16.14
CA ASP A 341 -4.19 -2.99 17.53
C ASP A 341 -5.37 -2.54 18.39
N ASN A 342 -5.65 -3.25 19.49
CA ASN A 342 -6.79 -2.96 20.36
C ASN A 342 -6.34 -2.16 21.57
N LYS A 343 -7.23 -1.34 22.14
CA LYS A 343 -6.92 -0.66 23.40
C LYS A 343 -6.72 -1.68 24.53
N PRO A 344 -5.80 -1.41 25.48
CA PRO A 344 -5.62 -2.26 26.64
C PRO A 344 -6.87 -2.26 27.51
N VAL A 345 -7.08 -3.35 28.24
CA VAL A 345 -8.18 -3.51 29.19
C VAL A 345 -7.62 -3.44 30.60
N VAL A 346 -8.05 -2.45 31.38
CA VAL A 346 -7.63 -2.24 32.77
C VAL A 346 -8.81 -2.29 33.73
N ASN A 347 -8.64 -2.93 34.88
CA ASN A 347 -9.66 -3.08 35.91
C ASN A 347 -9.06 -2.98 37.32
N VAL A 348 -9.71 -2.22 38.20
CA VAL A 348 -9.42 -2.26 39.65
C VAL A 348 -10.23 -3.39 40.30
N ILE A 349 -9.55 -4.45 40.74
CA ILE A 349 -10.17 -5.63 41.37
C ILE A 349 -10.42 -5.41 42.87
N ARG A 350 -9.53 -4.70 43.56
CA ARG A 350 -9.68 -4.36 44.98
C ARG A 350 -9.33 -2.90 45.23
N PRO A 351 -10.10 -2.20 46.07
CA PRO A 351 -11.38 -2.61 46.66
C PRO A 351 -12.51 -2.81 45.64
N GLY A 352 -12.35 -2.32 44.39
CA GLY A 352 -13.28 -2.51 43.27
C GLY A 352 -14.61 -1.76 43.43
N ARG A 353 -14.66 -0.83 44.39
CA ARG A 353 -15.76 0.07 44.73
C ARG A 353 -15.20 1.12 45.69
N ASP A 354 -16.02 2.11 45.98
CA ASP A 354 -15.68 3.09 47.00
C ASP A 354 -15.47 2.46 48.36
N TRP A 355 -14.48 2.96 49.07
CA TRP A 355 -14.03 2.42 50.34
C TRP A 355 -14.00 3.52 51.38
N LYS A 356 -14.67 3.28 52.51
CA LYS A 356 -14.67 4.18 53.66
C LYS A 356 -13.56 3.71 54.60
N ALA A 357 -12.48 4.48 54.71
CA ALA A 357 -11.26 4.13 55.43
C ALA A 357 -11.05 5.03 56.65
N SER A 358 -10.37 4.52 57.68
CA SER A 358 -9.84 5.39 58.73
C SER A 358 -8.55 6.10 58.27
N ASN A 359 -8.22 7.24 58.86
CA ASN A 359 -7.02 8.03 58.52
C ASN A 359 -5.66 7.31 58.72
N ILE A 360 -5.65 6.16 59.39
CA ILE A 360 -4.47 5.31 59.62
C ILE A 360 -4.60 3.93 58.95
N GLU A 361 -5.63 3.72 58.12
CA GLU A 361 -5.85 2.45 57.45
C GLU A 361 -4.87 2.26 56.29
N GLU A 362 -4.57 1.01 55.96
CA GLU A 362 -3.80 0.62 54.78
C GLU A 362 -4.78 0.06 53.75
N VAL A 363 -4.92 0.74 52.61
CA VAL A 363 -5.86 0.31 51.56
C VAL A 363 -5.08 -0.31 50.41
N SER A 364 -5.27 -1.62 50.21
CA SER A 364 -4.67 -2.33 49.08
C SER A 364 -5.48 -2.11 47.80
N VAL A 365 -4.85 -1.49 46.81
CA VAL A 365 -5.38 -1.29 45.47
C VAL A 365 -4.78 -2.35 44.55
N ARG A 366 -5.62 -3.21 44.01
CA ARG A 366 -5.21 -4.28 43.09
C ARG A 366 -5.73 -4.03 41.70
N ILE A 367 -4.84 -3.96 40.73
CA ILE A 367 -5.12 -3.61 39.34
C ILE A 367 -4.73 -4.77 38.44
N GLU A 368 -5.65 -5.14 37.57
CA GLU A 368 -5.43 -6.10 36.48
C GLU A 368 -5.46 -5.34 35.16
N ALA A 369 -4.43 -5.51 34.35
CA ALA A 369 -4.37 -4.97 33.00
C ALA A 369 -4.01 -6.08 32.00
N THR A 370 -4.62 -6.04 30.83
CA THR A 370 -4.40 -7.02 29.75
C THR A 370 -4.42 -6.33 28.41
N ASP A 371 -3.53 -6.74 27.52
CA ASP A 371 -3.41 -6.24 26.15
C ASP A 371 -3.11 -7.40 25.18
N ASP A 372 -3.36 -7.24 23.88
CA ASP A 372 -3.09 -8.26 22.86
C ASP A 372 -1.66 -8.18 22.28
N LEU A 373 -1.05 -7.00 22.22
CA LEU A 373 0.31 -6.78 21.73
C LEU A 373 1.32 -6.49 22.84
N GLY A 374 0.85 -6.19 24.04
CA GLY A 374 1.66 -6.00 25.23
C GLY A 374 1.33 -4.71 25.96
N LEU A 375 1.70 -4.62 27.22
CA LEU A 375 1.56 -3.39 27.98
C LEU A 375 2.95 -2.72 28.11
N ASP A 376 3.03 -1.43 27.80
CA ASP A 376 4.25 -0.64 27.98
C ASP A 376 4.32 -0.06 29.39
N GLN A 377 3.18 0.42 29.92
CA GLN A 377 3.10 1.08 31.22
C GLN A 377 1.75 0.83 31.92
N LEU A 378 1.79 0.74 33.25
CA LEU A 378 0.62 0.71 34.11
C LEU A 378 0.85 1.65 35.29
N ASP A 379 0.03 2.68 35.44
CA ASP A 379 0.14 3.66 36.52
C ASP A 379 -1.13 3.69 37.36
N LEU A 380 -0.96 3.79 38.69
CA LEU A 380 -2.02 4.13 39.63
C LEU A 380 -1.96 5.65 39.88
N HIS A 381 -2.97 6.36 39.41
CA HIS A 381 -3.13 7.79 39.65
C HIS A 381 -4.00 8.02 40.88
N TYR A 382 -3.59 8.94 41.75
CA TYR A 382 -4.39 9.39 42.88
C TYR A 382 -4.28 10.91 43.09
N SER A 383 -5.37 11.52 43.55
CA SER A 383 -5.43 12.91 43.98
C SER A 383 -6.10 12.99 45.34
N ILE A 384 -5.62 13.93 46.17
CA ILE A 384 -6.13 14.17 47.51
C ILE A 384 -6.84 15.53 47.49
N ASN A 385 -8.11 15.56 47.87
CA ASN A 385 -8.94 16.77 48.00
C ASN A 385 -8.93 17.69 46.76
N GLY A 386 -8.86 17.14 45.55
CA GLY A 386 -8.82 17.95 44.32
C GLY A 386 -7.46 18.55 43.98
N GLY A 387 -6.39 18.15 44.68
CA GLY A 387 -5.02 18.56 44.38
C GLY A 387 -4.43 17.94 43.09
N GLU A 388 -3.15 18.20 42.84
CA GLU A 388 -2.45 17.65 41.68
C GLU A 388 -2.42 16.10 41.71
N TRP A 389 -2.65 15.50 40.54
CA TRP A 389 -2.57 14.05 40.36
C TRP A 389 -1.14 13.56 40.58
N SER A 390 -0.99 12.62 41.50
CA SER A 390 0.24 11.84 41.70
C SER A 390 0.10 10.48 41.02
N ALA A 391 1.19 9.95 40.48
CA ALA A 391 1.22 8.67 39.78
C ALA A 391 2.23 7.71 40.40
N ILE A 392 1.82 6.46 40.61
CA ILE A 392 2.68 5.35 41.03
C ILE A 392 2.77 4.37 39.87
N SER A 393 3.98 4.20 39.30
CA SER A 393 4.20 3.22 38.24
C SER A 393 4.29 1.81 38.81
N LEU A 394 3.49 0.91 38.25
CA LEU A 394 3.41 -0.49 38.63
C LEU A 394 4.19 -1.34 37.63
N ASP A 395 4.74 -2.46 38.10
CA ASP A 395 5.46 -3.39 37.24
C ASP A 395 4.51 -4.04 36.21
N VAL A 396 5.00 -4.17 34.98
CA VAL A 396 4.29 -4.74 33.84
C VAL A 396 5.10 -5.92 33.28
N ASP A 397 4.42 -7.05 33.03
CA ASP A 397 5.04 -8.26 32.48
C ASP A 397 4.27 -8.75 31.24
N GLY A 398 4.67 -8.24 30.07
CA GLY A 398 4.10 -8.63 28.77
C GLY A 398 2.63 -8.25 28.61
N ALA A 399 1.82 -9.19 28.09
CA ALA A 399 0.42 -8.97 27.72
C ALA A 399 -0.57 -9.01 28.91
N TYR A 400 -0.15 -9.46 30.09
CA TYR A 400 -1.01 -9.56 31.27
C TYR A 400 -0.24 -9.19 32.52
N THR A 401 -0.74 -8.23 33.29
CA THR A 401 -0.18 -7.90 34.59
C THR A 401 -1.27 -7.85 35.67
N LEU A 402 -0.88 -8.25 36.87
CA LEU A 402 -1.68 -8.15 38.08
C LEU A 402 -0.80 -7.56 39.18
N SER A 403 -0.99 -6.27 39.42
CA SER A 403 -0.18 -5.49 40.37
C SER A 403 -1.03 -5.09 41.58
N GLU A 404 -0.38 -5.03 42.73
CA GLU A 404 -1.02 -4.65 44.00
C GLU A 404 -0.15 -3.61 44.69
N GLU A 405 -0.75 -2.44 44.94
CA GLU A 405 -0.13 -1.32 45.62
C GLU A 405 -0.88 -1.04 46.92
N VAL A 406 -0.17 -0.65 47.98
CA VAL A 406 -0.79 -0.37 49.28
C VAL A 406 -0.70 1.13 49.54
N LEU A 407 -1.86 1.79 49.59
CA LEU A 407 -1.95 3.19 49.96
C LEU A 407 -1.95 3.30 51.49
N TYR A 408 -0.89 3.87 52.05
CA TYR A 408 -0.76 4.16 53.48
C TYR A 408 -1.36 5.54 53.76
N LEU A 409 -2.60 5.59 54.27
CA LEU A 409 -3.32 6.86 54.47
C LEU A 409 -2.59 7.81 55.44
N GLU A 410 -1.84 7.26 56.40
CA GLU A 410 -1.00 8.04 57.32
C GLU A 410 0.12 8.80 56.58
N GLU A 411 0.71 8.21 55.54
CA GLU A 411 1.78 8.84 54.75
C GLU A 411 1.23 9.87 53.77
N LEU A 412 0.07 9.59 53.17
CA LEU A 412 -0.63 10.52 52.28
C LEU A 412 -1.08 11.80 53.02
N GLY A 413 -1.46 11.69 54.29
CA GLY A 413 -1.73 12.88 55.12
C GLY A 413 -0.50 13.77 55.29
N LYS A 414 0.68 13.17 55.51
CA LYS A 414 1.95 13.91 55.69
C LYS A 414 2.31 14.76 54.48
N THR A 415 2.00 14.28 53.27
CA THR A 415 2.26 15.03 52.03
C THR A 415 1.37 16.25 51.87
N VAL A 416 0.09 16.16 52.25
CA VAL A 416 -0.86 17.30 52.22
C VAL A 416 -0.46 18.38 53.23
N GLY A 417 0.04 17.98 54.41
CA GLY A 417 0.50 18.94 55.43
C GLY A 417 1.71 19.75 55.02
N ALA A 418 2.58 19.19 54.19
CA ALA A 418 3.75 19.89 53.67
C ALA A 418 3.39 20.93 52.60
N SER A 419 2.42 20.65 51.73
CA SER A 419 1.91 21.60 50.72
C SER A 419 1.15 22.77 51.35
N ASN A 420 0.27 22.49 52.32
CA ASN A 420 -0.48 23.53 53.04
C ASN A 420 0.46 24.44 53.86
N LEU A 421 1.56 23.89 54.40
CA LEU A 421 2.61 24.68 55.05
C LEU A 421 3.34 25.60 54.07
N LEU A 422 3.55 25.17 52.82
CA LEU A 422 4.18 25.99 51.79
C LEU A 422 3.30 27.19 51.42
N ASP A 423 2.00 26.99 51.24
CA ASP A 423 1.04 28.07 50.97
C ASP A 423 0.91 29.04 52.16
N LEU A 424 0.82 28.53 53.39
CA LEU A 424 0.80 29.37 54.61
C LEU A 424 2.07 30.20 54.79
N LEU A 425 3.23 29.67 54.38
CA LEU A 425 4.51 30.40 54.40
C LEU A 425 4.60 31.44 53.27
N MET A 426 3.84 31.28 52.18
CA MET A 426 3.78 32.25 51.09
C MET A 426 2.77 33.38 51.36
N GLU A 427 1.71 33.14 52.14
CA GLU A 427 0.73 34.17 52.50
C GLU A 427 1.16 35.08 53.66
N ASN A 428 2.06 34.63 54.55
CA ASN A 428 2.52 35.42 55.70
C ASN A 428 3.98 35.89 55.56
N GLU A 429 4.22 36.94 54.76
CA GLU A 429 5.52 37.63 54.72
C GLU A 429 5.83 38.50 55.97
N GLN A 430 5.03 38.43 57.03
CA GLN A 430 5.37 39.11 58.28
C GLN A 430 5.07 38.27 59.52
N SER A 431 6.16 37.98 60.23
CA SER A 431 6.28 37.48 61.60
C SER A 431 5.89 36.02 61.88
N ALA A 432 6.89 35.14 61.89
CA ALA A 432 6.97 34.03 62.85
C ALA A 432 8.43 33.65 63.11
N GLU A 433 8.83 33.63 64.39
CA GLU A 433 10.09 33.05 64.86
C GLU A 433 10.08 31.51 64.71
N PRO A 434 11.24 30.84 64.62
CA PRO A 434 11.33 29.44 64.24
C PRO A 434 11.18 28.52 65.47
N GLU A 435 9.95 28.29 65.88
CA GLU A 435 9.59 27.14 66.72
C GLU A 435 8.35 26.46 66.11
N THR A 436 8.49 25.93 64.91
CA THR A 436 7.47 25.10 64.25
C THR A 436 7.87 23.64 64.42
N GLU A 437 7.33 22.99 65.45
CA GLU A 437 7.01 21.56 65.34
C GLU A 437 6.27 21.39 64.00
N ALA A 438 6.80 20.58 63.09
CA ALA A 438 6.16 20.31 61.82
C ALA A 438 4.73 19.85 62.12
N VAL A 439 3.75 20.69 61.78
CA VAL A 439 2.33 20.33 61.86
C VAL A 439 2.14 19.21 60.86
N VAL A 440 2.21 17.98 61.34
CA VAL A 440 1.84 16.80 60.57
C VAL A 440 0.33 16.85 60.47
N SER A 441 -0.23 17.49 59.44
CA SER A 441 -1.68 17.41 59.21
C SER A 441 -1.99 15.99 58.74
N SER A 442 -2.49 15.15 59.64
CA SER A 442 -3.09 13.88 59.26
C SER A 442 -4.35 14.13 58.45
N LEU A 443 -4.75 13.18 57.60
CA LEU A 443 -6.06 13.22 56.95
C LEU A 443 -7.17 13.36 58.00
N GLU A 444 -8.12 14.26 57.74
CA GLU A 444 -9.26 14.56 58.59
C GLU A 444 -10.53 13.85 58.08
N PRO A 445 -11.51 13.58 58.95
CA PRO A 445 -12.83 13.15 58.50
C PRO A 445 -13.43 14.10 57.45
N GLY A 446 -13.82 13.55 56.31
CA GLY A 446 -14.31 14.32 55.16
C GLY A 446 -13.27 14.53 54.05
N ASP A 447 -11.99 14.21 54.28
CA ASP A 447 -11.00 14.17 53.21
C ASP A 447 -11.31 13.03 52.21
N LEU A 448 -11.00 13.29 50.95
CA LEU A 448 -11.30 12.43 49.81
C LEU A 448 -10.03 12.12 49.03
N ILE A 449 -9.75 10.83 48.83
CA ILE A 449 -8.72 10.38 47.90
C ILE A 449 -9.42 9.77 46.69
N SER A 450 -9.27 10.42 45.54
CA SER A 450 -9.79 9.92 44.27
C SER A 450 -8.66 9.20 43.53
N TYR A 451 -8.92 8.01 42.99
CA TYR A 451 -7.90 7.24 42.29
C TYR A 451 -8.46 6.47 41.10
N TYR A 452 -7.61 6.26 40.09
CA TYR A 452 -7.90 5.45 38.91
C TYR A 452 -6.60 4.81 38.41
N ALA A 453 -6.72 3.75 37.61
CA ALA A 453 -5.57 3.16 36.94
C ALA A 453 -5.57 3.52 35.45
N GLU A 454 -4.40 3.78 34.89
CA GLU A 454 -4.19 3.97 33.46
C GLU A 454 -3.24 2.90 32.94
N ALA A 455 -3.72 2.12 31.97
CA ALA A 455 -2.89 1.18 31.23
C ALA A 455 -2.58 1.80 29.86
N ARG A 456 -1.32 1.70 29.46
CA ARG A 456 -0.83 2.27 28.21
C ARG A 456 -0.07 1.22 27.42
N ASP A 457 -0.47 1.08 26.17
CA ASP A 457 0.35 0.47 25.13
C ASP A 457 0.99 1.59 24.28
N ARG A 458 1.80 1.21 23.30
CA ARG A 458 2.54 2.06 22.38
C ARG A 458 1.73 3.25 21.87
N ASP A 459 0.57 2.97 21.27
CA ASP A 459 -0.21 3.96 20.53
C ASP A 459 -1.56 4.29 21.21
N THR A 460 -1.96 3.51 22.22
CA THR A 460 -3.25 3.68 22.90
C THR A 460 -3.12 3.67 24.44
N SER A 461 -4.04 4.35 25.13
CA SER A 461 -4.20 4.21 26.58
C SER A 461 -5.66 4.07 26.96
N GLU A 462 -5.89 3.43 28.09
CA GLU A 462 -7.21 3.20 28.66
C GLU A 462 -7.19 3.48 30.17
N ARG A 463 -8.22 4.19 30.65
CA ARG A 463 -8.39 4.55 32.06
C ARG A 463 -9.54 3.77 32.68
N THR A 464 -9.41 3.38 33.95
CA THR A 464 -10.52 2.80 34.71
C THR A 464 -11.58 3.83 35.07
N ASP A 465 -12.69 3.36 35.65
CA ASP A 465 -13.59 4.21 36.43
C ASP A 465 -12.83 4.94 37.55
N LEU A 466 -13.37 6.07 38.00
CA LEU A 466 -12.85 6.82 39.13
C LEU A 466 -13.39 6.21 40.43
N PHE A 467 -12.49 5.88 41.36
CA PHE A 467 -12.83 5.32 42.66
C PHE A 467 -12.48 6.27 43.79
N PHE A 468 -13.21 6.15 44.91
CA PHE A 468 -13.06 7.05 46.05
C PHE A 468 -12.67 6.32 47.33
N LEU A 469 -11.71 6.86 48.06
CA LEU A 469 -11.45 6.55 49.46
C LEU A 469 -11.92 7.72 50.32
N GLU A 470 -12.98 7.50 51.07
CA GLU A 470 -13.58 8.51 51.97
C GLU A 470 -13.01 8.32 53.38
N VAL A 471 -12.37 9.36 53.92
CA VAL A 471 -11.78 9.31 55.25
C VAL A 471 -12.86 9.51 56.31
N GLN A 472 -13.00 8.52 57.19
CA GLN A 472 -13.96 8.51 58.30
C GLN A 472 -13.26 8.58 59.66
N PRO A 473 -13.96 9.09 60.69
CA PRO A 473 -13.42 9.10 62.04
C PRO A 473 -13.19 7.67 62.55
N PHE A 474 -12.04 7.44 63.19
CA PHE A 474 -11.66 6.13 63.74
C PHE A 474 -12.60 5.69 64.89
N ASP A 475 -13.06 6.63 65.72
CA ASP A 475 -13.91 6.35 66.88
C ASP A 475 -15.40 6.39 66.51
N ARG A 476 -15.97 5.26 66.09
CA ARG A 476 -17.44 5.11 66.06
C ARG A 476 -17.95 4.94 67.49
N SER A 477 -18.46 6.01 68.09
CA SER A 477 -19.12 5.95 69.40
C SER A 477 -20.48 5.23 69.28
N TYR A 478 -20.46 3.90 69.34
CA TYR A 478 -21.70 3.12 69.42
C TYR A 478 -22.38 3.37 70.77
N SER A 479 -23.40 4.24 70.81
CA SER A 479 -24.28 4.34 71.98
C SER A 479 -25.28 3.18 71.95
N GLN A 480 -25.15 2.25 72.89
CA GLN A 480 -26.10 1.16 73.07
C GLN A 480 -27.36 1.75 73.71
N SER A 481 -28.40 2.03 72.93
CA SER A 481 -29.69 2.43 73.49
C SER A 481 -30.33 1.24 74.20
N MET A 482 -30.20 1.20 75.53
CA MET A 482 -30.91 0.23 76.36
C MET A 482 -32.42 0.53 76.34
N GLN A 483 -33.15 -0.41 75.73
CA GLN A 483 -34.46 -0.92 76.17
C GLN A 483 -35.68 0.01 76.11
N GLY A 484 -36.47 -0.11 75.03
CA GLY A 484 -37.88 0.27 74.96
C GLY A 484 -38.52 -0.26 73.68
N GLY A 485 -39.39 -1.27 73.79
CA GLY A 485 -40.00 -1.95 72.64
C GLY A 485 -40.97 -1.09 71.83
N GLY A 486 -41.09 -1.42 70.54
CA GLY A 486 -42.06 -0.84 69.60
C GLY A 486 -41.45 -0.70 68.22
N GLY A 487 -41.96 -1.47 67.25
CA GLY A 487 -41.40 -1.58 65.91
C GLY A 487 -41.47 -0.29 65.07
N GLY A 488 -40.58 -0.21 64.08
CA GLY A 488 -40.61 0.80 63.03
C GLY A 488 -39.22 1.09 62.45
N GLY A 489 -38.95 0.55 61.26
CA GLY A 489 -38.02 1.09 60.26
C GLY A 489 -36.60 1.44 60.71
N GLY A 490 -35.68 0.47 60.63
CA GLY A 490 -34.27 0.78 60.40
C GLY A 490 -34.10 1.25 58.96
N GLY A 491 -34.24 2.55 58.72
CA GLY A 491 -34.09 3.19 57.40
C GLY A 491 -33.58 4.62 57.45
N GLY A 492 -33.13 5.11 58.61
CA GLY A 492 -32.76 6.52 58.83
C GLY A 492 -31.32 6.91 58.47
N GLY A 493 -30.54 6.02 57.84
CA GLY A 493 -29.12 6.28 57.49
C GLY A 493 -28.86 6.46 55.99
N GLN A 494 -29.90 6.52 55.15
CA GLN A 494 -29.76 6.64 53.69
C GLN A 494 -30.19 7.99 53.12
N GLN A 495 -30.80 8.87 53.94
CA GLN A 495 -31.28 10.19 53.49
C GLN A 495 -30.27 11.31 53.73
N GLN A 496 -29.17 11.03 54.43
CA GLN A 496 -28.20 12.04 54.91
C GLN A 496 -27.15 12.39 53.83
N ASP A 497 -26.84 11.44 52.94
CA ASP A 497 -25.77 11.57 51.96
C ASP A 497 -26.29 12.16 50.61
N GLU A 498 -27.54 12.59 50.50
CA GLU A 498 -28.16 12.86 49.19
C GLU A 498 -27.43 13.98 48.37
N ILE A 499 -26.88 15.03 49.00
CA ILE A 499 -26.13 16.10 48.28
C ILE A 499 -24.72 15.65 47.90
N SER A 500 -23.98 15.00 48.81
CA SER A 500 -22.62 14.49 48.55
C SER A 500 -22.65 13.37 47.50
N GLN A 501 -23.65 12.48 47.56
CA GLN A 501 -23.87 11.45 46.54
C GLN A 501 -24.16 12.06 45.17
N ARG A 502 -24.97 13.12 45.06
CA ARG A 502 -25.19 13.78 43.77
C ARG A 502 -23.94 14.45 43.21
N GLN A 503 -23.18 15.14 44.05
CA GLN A 503 -21.90 15.72 43.60
C GLN A 503 -20.97 14.61 43.07
N LYS A 504 -20.97 13.46 43.72
CA LYS A 504 -20.21 12.28 43.30
C LYS A 504 -20.73 11.66 42.00
N GLU A 505 -22.05 11.58 41.81
CA GLU A 505 -22.67 11.14 40.56
C GLU A 505 -22.30 12.07 39.41
N ILE A 506 -22.31 13.39 39.62
CA ILE A 506 -21.87 14.37 38.62
C ILE A 506 -20.39 14.15 38.30
N LEU A 507 -19.53 14.03 39.30
CA LEU A 507 -18.09 13.78 39.11
C LEU A 507 -17.83 12.47 38.33
N LEU A 508 -18.54 11.39 38.66
CA LEU A 508 -18.46 10.12 37.93
C LEU A 508 -18.95 10.25 36.49
N ALA A 509 -20.01 11.03 36.25
CA ALA A 509 -20.50 11.30 34.92
C ALA A 509 -19.50 12.15 34.11
N THR A 510 -18.90 13.18 34.71
CA THR A 510 -17.81 13.97 34.13
C THR A 510 -16.63 13.07 33.76
N TRP A 511 -16.25 12.14 34.64
CA TRP A 511 -15.18 11.17 34.36
C TRP A 511 -15.51 10.22 33.20
N ASN A 512 -16.76 9.78 33.09
CA ASN A 512 -17.20 8.98 31.95
C ASN A 512 -17.12 9.77 30.65
N LEU A 513 -17.46 11.06 30.64
CA LEU A 513 -17.29 11.92 29.46
C LEU A 513 -15.83 12.07 29.05
N ILE A 514 -14.87 12.16 30.00
CA ILE A 514 -13.42 12.17 29.69
C ILE A 514 -13.03 10.90 28.92
N ARG A 515 -13.53 9.76 29.36
CA ARG A 515 -13.23 8.46 28.73
C ARG A 515 -13.90 8.32 27.36
N GLU A 516 -15.15 8.74 27.23
CA GLU A 516 -15.87 8.73 25.95
C GLU A 516 -15.24 9.68 24.91
N GLN A 517 -14.72 10.85 25.33
CA GLN A 517 -14.08 11.83 24.45
C GLN A 517 -12.91 11.23 23.66
N GLY A 518 -12.17 10.29 24.27
CA GLY A 518 -11.05 9.58 23.63
C GLY A 518 -11.45 8.50 22.62
N GLU A 519 -12.75 8.26 22.39
CA GLU A 519 -13.27 7.21 21.49
C GLU A 519 -13.97 7.77 20.23
N GLN A 520 -14.28 9.07 20.19
CA GLN A 520 -15.17 9.62 19.17
C GLN A 520 -14.49 9.85 17.82
N THR A 521 -15.15 9.43 16.74
CA THR A 521 -14.70 9.66 15.35
C THR A 521 -15.76 10.33 14.46
N GLY A 522 -16.98 10.56 14.97
CA GLY A 522 -18.14 11.02 14.20
C GLY A 522 -18.79 12.33 14.69
N PHE A 523 -19.40 13.07 13.75
CA PHE A 523 -20.11 14.35 14.03
C PHE A 523 -21.32 14.21 14.98
N GLN A 524 -22.02 13.06 14.94
CA GLN A 524 -23.16 12.83 15.84
C GLN A 524 -22.72 12.62 17.29
N ASP A 525 -21.50 12.10 17.50
CA ASP A 525 -20.94 11.81 18.83
C ASP A 525 -20.52 13.12 19.51
N GLU A 526 -19.97 14.07 18.74
CA GLU A 526 -19.56 15.39 19.21
C GLU A 526 -20.75 16.21 19.73
N GLN A 527 -21.90 16.13 19.06
CA GLN A 527 -23.12 16.82 19.52
C GLN A 527 -23.66 16.20 20.82
N GLN A 528 -23.67 14.87 20.95
CA GLN A 528 -24.11 14.19 22.17
C GLN A 528 -23.22 14.54 23.36
N LEU A 529 -21.91 14.61 23.14
CA LEU A 529 -20.94 15.00 24.16
C LEU A 529 -21.19 16.44 24.65
N ALA A 530 -21.44 17.38 23.73
CA ALA A 530 -21.78 18.76 24.09
C ALA A 530 -23.12 18.86 24.86
N ASP A 531 -24.15 18.12 24.43
CA ASP A 531 -25.45 18.11 25.11
C ASP A 531 -25.33 17.52 26.53
N ASN A 532 -24.59 16.42 26.70
CA ASN A 532 -24.32 15.81 28.00
C ASN A 532 -23.52 16.75 28.93
N ALA A 533 -22.51 17.43 28.38
CA ALA A 533 -21.70 18.39 29.11
C ALA A 533 -22.54 19.58 29.62
N GLN A 534 -23.44 20.09 28.77
CA GLN A 534 -24.38 21.14 29.18
C GLN A 534 -25.32 20.66 30.28
N MET A 535 -25.86 19.44 30.17
CA MET A 535 -26.70 18.84 31.21
C MET A 535 -25.96 18.74 32.55
N LEU A 536 -24.72 18.23 32.57
CA LEU A 536 -23.92 18.14 33.80
C LEU A 536 -23.61 19.51 34.38
N SER A 537 -23.32 20.52 33.54
CA SER A 537 -23.13 21.89 34.00
C SER A 537 -24.37 22.47 34.68
N GLU A 538 -25.56 22.23 34.11
CA GLU A 538 -26.83 22.67 34.71
C GLU A 538 -27.07 21.98 36.06
N LEU A 539 -26.86 20.66 36.15
CA LEU A 539 -26.94 19.90 37.41
C LEU A 539 -25.96 20.43 38.47
N GLN A 540 -24.71 20.70 38.07
CA GLN A 540 -23.68 21.22 38.95
C GLN A 540 -24.03 22.62 39.50
N ARG A 541 -24.62 23.50 38.67
CA ARG A 541 -25.11 24.82 39.12
C ARG A 541 -26.30 24.70 40.06
N THR A 542 -27.25 23.81 39.77
CA THR A 542 -28.40 23.56 40.64
C THR A 542 -27.94 23.06 42.01
N LEU A 543 -26.99 22.12 42.05
CA LEU A 543 -26.43 21.61 43.31
C LEU A 543 -25.72 22.69 44.12
N ALA A 544 -24.98 23.59 43.45
CA ALA A 544 -24.36 24.76 44.09
C ALA A 544 -25.38 25.70 44.72
N GLU A 545 -26.50 25.97 44.03
CA GLU A 545 -27.58 26.81 44.54
C GLU A 545 -28.28 26.17 45.74
N GLN A 546 -28.46 24.85 45.74
CA GLN A 546 -29.03 24.09 46.86
C GLN A 546 -28.12 24.18 48.10
N ALA A 547 -26.82 23.90 47.94
CA ALA A 547 -25.85 24.00 49.03
C ALA A 547 -25.82 25.42 49.63
N ARG A 548 -25.84 26.47 48.79
CA ARG A 548 -25.96 27.87 49.25
C ARG A 548 -27.27 28.16 49.96
N THR A 549 -28.38 27.63 49.46
CA THR A 549 -29.71 27.85 50.04
C THR A 549 -29.79 27.23 51.43
N LEU A 550 -29.29 26.01 51.58
CA LEU A 550 -29.20 25.31 52.87
C LEU A 550 -28.31 26.07 53.86
N ALA A 551 -27.12 26.51 53.42
CA ALA A 551 -26.22 27.33 54.22
C ALA A 551 -26.88 28.64 54.70
N ASN A 552 -27.53 29.38 53.78
CA ASN A 552 -28.20 30.64 54.07
C ASN A 552 -29.39 30.48 55.02
N ARG A 553 -30.20 29.42 54.86
CA ARG A 553 -31.33 29.13 55.77
C ARG A 553 -30.83 28.78 57.17
N THR A 554 -29.79 27.96 57.27
CA THR A 554 -29.17 27.59 58.55
C THR A 554 -28.65 28.83 59.28
N ARG A 555 -27.99 29.75 58.56
CA ARG A 555 -27.55 31.05 59.09
C ARG A 555 -28.72 31.94 59.51
N ALA A 556 -29.78 32.03 58.70
CA ALA A 556 -30.95 32.87 58.98
C ALA A 556 -31.69 32.46 60.27
N ARG A 557 -31.59 31.19 60.67
CA ARG A 557 -32.14 30.68 61.93
C ARG A 557 -31.26 30.95 63.16
N GLN A 558 -30.16 31.69 62.99
CA GLN A 558 -29.19 32.05 64.04
C GLN A 558 -28.54 30.85 64.74
N LEU A 559 -28.62 29.66 64.14
CA LEU A 559 -28.08 28.42 64.69
C LEU A 559 -26.55 28.45 64.77
N THR A 560 -25.89 29.19 63.88
CA THR A 560 -24.43 29.39 63.86
C THR A 560 -23.89 30.19 65.04
N SER A 561 -24.75 30.92 65.77
CA SER A 561 -24.34 31.67 66.98
C SER A 561 -24.40 30.83 68.26
N VAL A 562 -24.96 29.61 68.16
CA VAL A 562 -25.24 28.71 69.28
C VAL A 562 -24.18 27.63 69.42
N ASP A 563 -23.61 27.17 68.29
CA ASP A 563 -22.66 26.07 68.24
C ASP A 563 -21.61 26.29 67.13
N GLU A 564 -20.33 26.08 67.47
CA GLU A 564 -19.19 26.20 66.56
C GLU A 564 -19.25 25.14 65.44
N GLN A 565 -19.77 23.94 65.72
CA GLN A 565 -19.94 22.88 64.72
C GLN A 565 -20.94 23.30 63.62
N ILE A 566 -22.01 24.01 63.98
CA ILE A 566 -22.99 24.51 63.00
C ILE A 566 -22.37 25.59 62.12
N GLN A 567 -21.44 26.38 62.65
CA GLN A 567 -20.68 27.35 61.85
C GLN A 567 -19.80 26.62 60.82
N THR A 568 -19.01 25.62 61.23
CA THR A 568 -18.18 24.82 60.32
C THR A 568 -19.00 24.09 59.25
N PHE A 569 -20.19 23.61 59.60
CA PHE A 569 -21.14 23.02 58.65
C PHE A 569 -21.55 24.02 57.55
N VAL A 570 -21.95 25.24 57.94
CA VAL A 570 -22.36 26.29 57.00
C VAL A 570 -21.20 26.75 56.13
N GLU A 571 -20.02 26.95 56.71
CA GLU A 571 -18.82 27.34 55.96
C GLU A 571 -18.44 26.28 54.92
N SER A 572 -18.48 24.99 55.30
CA SER A 572 -18.18 23.89 54.38
C SER A 572 -19.18 23.83 53.22
N LEU A 573 -20.47 24.05 53.45
CA LEU A 573 -21.47 24.12 52.37
C LEU A 573 -21.26 25.32 51.43
N GLU A 574 -20.80 26.45 51.95
CA GLU A 574 -20.50 27.63 51.12
C GLU A 574 -19.26 27.40 50.25
N SER A 575 -18.19 26.86 50.82
CA SER A 575 -16.97 26.50 50.07
C SER A 575 -17.26 25.44 49.01
N ALA A 576 -18.08 24.42 49.33
CA ALA A 576 -18.54 23.45 48.34
C ALA A 576 -19.23 24.15 47.16
N ALA A 577 -20.20 25.01 47.44
CA ALA A 577 -20.92 25.73 46.39
C ALA A 577 -20.07 26.74 45.62
N GLU A 578 -19.00 27.27 46.22
CA GLU A 578 -18.03 28.12 45.53
C GLU A 578 -17.18 27.32 44.53
N ALA A 579 -16.72 26.13 44.92
CA ALA A 579 -15.96 25.21 44.07
C ALA A 579 -16.80 24.59 42.93
N MET A 580 -18.12 24.43 43.12
CA MET A 580 -19.01 23.90 42.08
C MET A 580 -19.20 24.85 40.87
N ILE A 581 -19.06 26.17 41.05
CA ILE A 581 -19.24 27.14 39.96
C ILE A 581 -18.17 27.01 38.86
N PRO A 582 -16.86 27.05 39.17
CA PRO A 582 -15.83 26.88 38.14
C PRO A 582 -15.89 25.49 37.50
N ALA A 583 -16.31 24.46 38.22
CA ALA A 583 -16.59 23.14 37.63
C ALA A 583 -17.69 23.24 36.57
N ALA A 584 -18.84 23.85 36.90
CA ALA A 584 -19.93 24.00 35.96
C ALA A 584 -19.56 24.83 34.73
N ASP A 585 -18.76 25.88 34.88
CA ASP A 585 -18.29 26.70 33.75
C ASP A 585 -17.38 25.88 32.82
N ARG A 586 -16.42 25.13 33.38
CA ARG A 586 -15.52 24.24 32.63
C ARG A 586 -16.24 23.11 31.90
N LEU A 587 -17.32 22.57 32.48
CA LEU A 587 -18.15 21.56 31.82
C LEU A 587 -18.78 22.10 30.52
N VAL A 588 -19.29 23.34 30.52
CA VAL A 588 -19.85 23.96 29.29
C VAL A 588 -18.77 24.14 28.22
N ASP A 589 -17.56 24.49 28.65
CA ASP A 589 -16.41 24.72 27.77
C ASP A 589 -15.73 23.41 27.30
N LEU A 590 -16.29 22.24 27.65
CA LEU A 590 -15.75 20.90 27.33
C LEU A 590 -14.35 20.64 27.92
N GLU A 591 -14.01 21.36 29.00
CA GLU A 591 -12.74 21.22 29.71
C GLU A 591 -12.85 20.22 30.88
N PHE A 592 -13.26 18.98 30.58
CA PHE A 592 -13.61 17.98 31.59
C PHE A 592 -12.46 17.66 32.56
N ASP A 593 -11.23 17.45 32.06
CA ASP A 593 -10.06 17.21 32.93
C ASP A 593 -9.82 18.37 33.91
N GLN A 594 -10.16 19.61 33.54
CA GLN A 594 -10.04 20.76 34.41
C GLN A 594 -11.25 20.91 35.36
N ALA A 595 -12.42 20.37 35.01
CA ALA A 595 -13.60 20.40 35.87
C ALA A 595 -13.44 19.47 37.09
N VAL A 596 -12.87 18.28 36.87
CA VAL A 596 -12.71 17.23 37.89
C VAL A 596 -12.07 17.70 39.20
N PRO A 597 -10.94 18.45 39.23
CA PRO A 597 -10.37 18.97 40.47
C PRO A 597 -11.35 19.82 41.30
N SER A 598 -12.11 20.71 40.65
CA SER A 598 -13.09 21.57 41.32
C SER A 598 -14.33 20.78 41.79
N GLU A 599 -14.73 19.73 41.07
CA GLU A 599 -15.77 18.80 41.50
C GLU A 599 -15.33 17.95 42.71
N GLN A 600 -14.05 17.53 42.76
CA GLN A 600 -13.46 16.81 43.88
C GLN A 600 -13.35 17.71 45.13
N GLU A 601 -12.94 18.96 44.98
CA GLU A 601 -12.91 19.96 46.04
C GLU A 601 -14.31 20.23 46.60
N ALA A 602 -15.30 20.41 45.71
CA ALA A 602 -16.70 20.53 46.10
C ALA A 602 -17.19 19.30 46.89
N LEU A 603 -16.87 18.09 46.43
CA LEU A 603 -17.24 16.84 47.10
C LEU A 603 -16.60 16.74 48.49
N GLN A 604 -15.32 17.09 48.62
CA GLN A 604 -14.61 17.08 49.90
C GLN A 604 -15.28 18.02 50.91
N HIS A 605 -15.62 19.24 50.50
CA HIS A 605 -16.33 20.18 51.38
C HIS A 605 -17.72 19.68 51.79
N LEU A 606 -18.45 19.02 50.89
CA LEU A 606 -19.74 18.39 51.23
C LEU A 606 -19.56 17.24 52.22
N LEU A 607 -18.55 16.37 52.03
CA LEU A 607 -18.25 15.27 52.95
C LEU A 607 -17.81 15.78 54.33
N LYS A 608 -17.08 16.90 54.37
CA LYS A 608 -16.75 17.59 55.62
C LYS A 608 -17.99 18.13 56.32
N ALA A 609 -18.91 18.74 55.58
CA ALA A 609 -20.20 19.18 56.12
C ALA A 609 -21.01 17.99 56.68
N GLU A 610 -21.05 16.86 55.97
CA GLU A 610 -21.75 15.63 56.39
C GLU A 610 -21.15 15.03 57.67
N ALA A 611 -19.82 15.00 57.77
CA ALA A 611 -19.12 14.54 58.97
C ALA A 611 -19.47 15.40 60.19
N VAL A 612 -19.42 16.73 60.03
CA VAL A 612 -19.79 17.69 61.08
C VAL A 612 -21.27 17.57 61.47
N PHE A 613 -22.16 17.40 60.49
CA PHE A 613 -23.59 17.19 60.74
C PHE A 613 -23.86 15.91 61.55
N THR A 614 -23.16 14.83 61.22
CA THR A 614 -23.24 13.57 61.96
C THR A 614 -22.81 13.75 63.42
N ASP A 615 -21.73 14.49 63.66
CA ASP A 615 -21.25 14.81 65.01
C ASP A 615 -22.25 15.65 65.80
N ILE A 616 -22.85 16.66 65.15
CA ILE A 616 -23.93 17.48 65.72
C ILE A 616 -25.10 16.58 66.16
N GLN A 617 -25.51 15.62 65.33
CA GLN A 617 -26.61 14.71 65.65
C GLN A 617 -26.26 13.81 66.85
N VAL A 618 -25.06 13.25 66.86
CA VAL A 618 -24.59 12.37 67.95
C VAL A 618 -24.47 13.14 69.27
N SER A 619 -23.97 14.38 69.24
CA SER A 619 -23.84 15.23 70.43
C SER A 619 -25.22 15.58 71.02
N PHE A 620 -26.20 15.90 70.18
CA PHE A 620 -27.59 16.12 70.60
C PHE A 620 -28.28 14.84 71.11
N GLN A 621 -27.92 13.67 70.58
CA GLN A 621 -28.45 12.39 71.05
C GLN A 621 -27.90 11.99 72.42
N GLN A 622 -26.63 12.30 72.72
CA GLN A 622 -26.02 12.07 74.04
C GLN A 622 -26.50 13.06 75.12
N GLY A 623 -26.89 14.28 74.74
CA GLY A 623 -27.44 15.29 75.67
C GLY A 623 -28.89 15.07 76.11
N GLY A 624 -29.59 14.10 75.51
CA GLY A 624 -31.04 13.87 75.66
C GLY A 624 -31.46 13.03 76.87
N GLY A 625 -30.94 13.33 78.05
CA GLY A 625 -31.18 12.58 79.30
C GLY A 625 -31.86 13.38 80.41
N GLY A 626 -32.72 14.34 80.11
CA GLY A 626 -33.61 14.96 81.11
C GLY A 626 -33.84 16.46 80.96
N GLY A 627 -35.12 16.86 80.95
CA GLY A 627 -35.56 18.24 81.17
C GLY A 627 -35.60 19.11 79.90
N GLY A 628 -36.79 19.59 79.54
CA GLY A 628 -37.03 20.40 78.34
C GLY A 628 -36.23 21.69 78.32
N GLY A 629 -35.58 21.97 77.18
CA GLY A 629 -34.96 23.27 76.90
C GLY A 629 -33.83 23.26 75.87
N GLY A 630 -33.09 22.15 75.70
CA GLY A 630 -31.81 22.17 74.97
C GLY A 630 -31.76 21.52 73.57
N GLY A 631 -32.84 20.89 73.08
CA GLY A 631 -32.81 20.09 71.84
C GLY A 631 -33.43 20.75 70.60
N PHE A 632 -33.57 22.08 70.59
CA PHE A 632 -34.27 22.79 69.50
C PHE A 632 -33.40 22.89 68.23
N ALA A 633 -32.12 23.26 68.36
CA ALA A 633 -31.22 23.51 67.22
C ALA A 633 -30.98 22.27 66.34
N GLY A 634 -30.70 21.10 66.92
CA GLY A 634 -30.44 19.88 66.15
C GLY A 634 -31.66 19.34 65.39
N ARG A 635 -32.87 19.46 65.96
CA ARG A 635 -34.11 19.07 65.26
C ARG A 635 -34.46 20.06 64.15
N ASP A 636 -34.27 21.34 64.41
CA ASP A 636 -34.56 22.42 63.47
C ASP A 636 -33.66 22.35 62.23
N LEU A 637 -32.39 21.93 62.42
CA LEU A 637 -31.43 21.69 61.34
C LEU A 637 -31.74 20.39 60.56
N ALA A 638 -32.13 19.30 61.24
CA ALA A 638 -32.59 18.08 60.56
C ALA A 638 -33.87 18.32 59.73
N GLU A 639 -34.84 19.08 60.25
CA GLU A 639 -36.07 19.45 59.53
C GLU A 639 -35.77 20.36 58.33
N LEU A 640 -34.78 21.26 58.43
CA LEU A 640 -34.31 22.07 57.30
C LEU A 640 -33.74 21.22 56.17
N PHE A 641 -32.89 20.27 56.54
CA PHE A 641 -32.25 19.38 55.59
C PHE A 641 -33.30 18.50 54.90
N GLU A 642 -34.18 17.87 55.68
CA GLU A 642 -35.29 17.06 55.16
C GLU A 642 -36.20 17.86 54.22
N LEU A 643 -36.52 19.13 54.53
CA LEU A 643 -37.31 19.99 53.67
C LEU A 643 -36.63 20.31 52.33
N GLU A 644 -35.32 20.50 52.31
CA GLU A 644 -34.58 20.73 51.06
C GLU A 644 -34.55 19.44 50.22
N MET A 645 -34.34 18.28 50.86
CA MET A 645 -34.37 16.97 50.18
C MET A 645 -35.76 16.58 49.66
N ASP A 646 -36.84 16.89 50.39
CA ASP A 646 -38.21 16.53 50.02
C ASP A 646 -38.78 17.38 48.87
N LEU A 647 -38.37 18.65 48.77
CA LEU A 647 -38.68 19.49 47.60
C LEU A 647 -38.16 18.87 46.31
N GLU A 648 -37.11 18.07 46.43
CA GLU A 648 -36.33 17.53 45.34
C GLU A 648 -36.75 16.13 44.90
N LYS A 649 -37.12 15.23 45.83
CA LYS A 649 -37.75 13.94 45.47
C LYS A 649 -38.92 14.13 44.50
N ASN A 650 -39.68 15.21 44.69
CA ASN A 650 -40.79 15.57 43.81
C ASN A 650 -40.34 16.04 42.41
N GLN A 651 -39.15 16.62 42.25
CA GLN A 651 -38.65 17.05 40.93
C GLN A 651 -38.01 15.88 40.16
N TYR A 652 -37.23 15.04 40.84
CA TYR A 652 -36.55 13.89 40.22
C TYR A 652 -37.49 12.70 39.90
N GLU A 653 -38.57 12.47 40.65
CA GLU A 653 -39.59 11.48 40.22
C GLU A 653 -40.30 11.89 38.92
N THR A 654 -40.24 13.17 38.56
CA THR A 654 -40.89 13.72 37.37
C THR A 654 -40.01 13.62 36.12
N GLU A 655 -38.69 13.59 36.29
CA GLU A 655 -37.71 13.37 35.22
C GLU A 655 -37.12 11.97 35.35
N SER A 656 -37.67 11.02 34.58
CA SER A 656 -37.17 9.64 34.58
C SER A 656 -35.67 9.62 34.26
N PRO A 657 -34.83 8.88 35.01
CA PRO A 657 -33.42 8.76 34.69
C PRO A 657 -33.33 8.06 33.34
N ALA A 658 -32.90 8.80 32.32
CA ALA A 658 -32.50 8.20 31.06
C ALA A 658 -31.43 7.15 31.40
N SER A 659 -31.69 5.91 31.00
CA SER A 659 -30.95 4.74 31.43
C SER A 659 -29.48 4.77 31.01
N PHE A 660 -28.58 5.11 31.94
CA PHE A 660 -27.12 4.94 31.82
C PHE A 660 -26.66 3.48 31.99
N ASP A 661 -27.58 2.54 32.22
CA ASP A 661 -27.26 1.15 32.60
C ASP A 661 -27.04 0.20 31.40
N ARG A 662 -26.38 0.66 30.33
CA ARG A 662 -25.98 -0.19 29.19
C ARG A 662 -24.49 -0.15 28.94
N VAL A 663 -23.71 -0.59 29.92
CA VAL A 663 -22.39 -1.14 29.64
C VAL A 663 -22.57 -2.63 29.30
N PRO A 664 -22.38 -3.06 28.04
CA PRO A 664 -22.25 -4.48 27.77
C PRO A 664 -20.99 -4.96 28.48
N ARG A 665 -21.14 -5.87 29.46
CA ARG A 665 -19.99 -6.65 29.96
C ARG A 665 -19.33 -7.34 28.76
N ARG A 666 -18.27 -6.74 28.23
CA ARG A 666 -17.41 -7.34 27.21
C ARG A 666 -16.91 -8.64 27.81
N LYS A 667 -17.37 -9.76 27.25
CA LYS A 667 -16.88 -11.08 27.65
C LYS A 667 -15.38 -11.06 27.37
N LEU A 668 -14.57 -11.29 28.40
CA LEU A 668 -13.15 -11.61 28.26
C LEU A 668 -12.99 -12.65 27.13
N THR A 669 -12.57 -12.20 25.96
CA THR A 669 -12.05 -13.06 24.92
C THR A 669 -10.76 -13.63 25.48
N LYS A 670 -10.79 -14.92 25.80
CA LYS A 670 -9.60 -15.64 26.27
C LYS A 670 -8.45 -15.38 25.28
N PRO A 671 -7.22 -15.15 25.77
CA PRO A 671 -6.05 -15.15 24.89
C PRO A 671 -6.02 -16.47 24.12
N LEU A 672 -5.69 -16.38 22.83
CA LEU A 672 -5.54 -17.51 21.92
C LEU A 672 -4.72 -18.62 22.62
N PRO A 673 -5.22 -19.88 22.65
CA PRO A 673 -4.41 -20.96 23.20
C PRO A 673 -3.21 -21.13 22.28
N SER A 674 -2.00 -21.00 22.85
CA SER A 674 -0.76 -21.39 22.20
C SER A 674 -0.96 -22.77 21.58
N SER A 675 -0.62 -22.88 20.29
CA SER A 675 -0.84 -24.03 19.42
C SER A 675 0.08 -25.20 19.79
N ARG A 676 0.03 -25.67 21.04
CA ARG A 676 0.67 -26.89 21.49
C ARG A 676 -0.28 -27.69 22.35
N SER A 677 -0.76 -28.78 21.75
CA SER A 677 -1.50 -29.91 22.34
C SER A 677 -3.02 -29.83 22.27
N LEU A 678 -3.58 -30.59 21.31
CA LEU A 678 -4.68 -31.55 21.48
C LEU A 678 -4.79 -32.36 20.16
N ARG A 679 -4.11 -33.51 20.07
CA ARG A 679 -4.69 -34.87 20.18
C ARG A 679 -5.49 -35.30 18.94
N ALA A 680 -4.98 -36.18 18.09
CA ALA A 680 -4.81 -37.62 18.34
C ALA A 680 -6.01 -38.28 19.08
N GLY A 681 -6.84 -38.97 18.28
CA GLY A 681 -7.57 -40.17 18.71
C GLY A 681 -9.04 -40.00 19.04
N ARG A 682 -9.92 -40.24 18.06
CA ARG A 682 -11.24 -40.84 18.33
C ARG A 682 -11.55 -41.94 17.32
N LYS A 683 -11.51 -43.19 17.85
CA LYS A 683 -12.04 -44.42 17.27
C LYS A 683 -13.53 -44.24 16.93
N ALA A 684 -13.92 -44.66 15.73
CA ALA A 684 -15.32 -44.94 15.38
C ALA A 684 -15.56 -46.46 15.35
N SER A 685 -16.66 -46.90 15.94
CA SER A 685 -17.23 -48.25 15.84
C SER A 685 -18.77 -48.15 16.02
N PRO A 686 -19.57 -49.12 15.55
CA PRO A 686 -20.54 -48.86 14.48
C PRO A 686 -21.99 -49.30 14.81
N GLY A 687 -22.93 -48.96 13.93
CA GLY A 687 -24.31 -49.52 13.87
C GLY A 687 -25.33 -48.43 13.52
N ARG A 688 -26.36 -48.64 12.68
CA ARG A 688 -26.92 -49.82 11.98
C ARG A 688 -27.83 -49.30 10.84
N PRO A 689 -28.28 -50.16 9.91
CA PRO A 689 -28.83 -49.78 8.61
C PRO A 689 -30.32 -49.49 8.64
N ILE A 690 -30.80 -48.74 7.64
CA ILE A 690 -32.21 -48.61 7.30
C ILE A 690 -32.39 -49.30 5.94
N ASP A 691 -33.18 -50.37 5.94
CA ASP A 691 -33.66 -51.06 4.77
C ASP A 691 -35.17 -51.28 4.97
N ASN A 692 -35.99 -50.68 4.12
CA ASN A 692 -37.10 -51.37 3.46
C ASN A 692 -37.90 -50.43 2.54
N ASN A 693 -37.81 -50.80 1.27
CA ASN A 693 -38.67 -50.52 0.12
C ASN A 693 -40.10 -51.13 0.32
N PRO A 694 -41.09 -51.06 -0.59
CA PRO A 694 -41.00 -51.11 -2.06
C PRO A 694 -41.38 -49.84 -2.83
#